data_AF-A0A1Y6BWS5-F1
#
_entry.id   AF-A0A1Y6BWS5-F1
#
_cell.length_a   1.000
_cell.length_b   1.000
_cell.length_c   1.000
_cell.angle_alpha   90.00
_cell.angle_beta   90.00
_cell.angle_gamma   90.00
#
_symmetry.space_group_name_H-M   'P 1'
#
loop_
_entity.id
_entity.type
_entity.pdbx_description
1 polymer ?
#
loop_
_entity_poly.entity_id
_entity_poly.type
_entity_poly.pdbx_seq_one_letter_code
_entity_poly.pdbx_strand_id
1 'polypeptide(L)'
;MIGALLKNTLHALDSQHKELVLRHRSEEHVLKASRLSELFIFAGCLLLVAAVSYLFGGYHFAFHSINRLASYIPEFILHNITVFGDGALLLTLVLLFANRNVRLHWLVFIAAIVGGIVSNTLKEYFDAARPPAILAAESFNLFGKAYKQHSFPSGHTLTAFLMVGVAFYYASARWQKSLLLMAGILVGLSRIWLGVHWPIDTLVGAALGLFCAIFALWLGNKWPIGINLAMHRFILLLLVVAALILLLEKNDYRLALPLLYICAIAALWRSYKNYLLPKDTAHFPKVSAGHLFWAFLAVITLYRLAVLLQPQFSLFYDEAYYYHWSLTPDFGYYSKPPMVAWFIWLGTSLLGDSAFAVKFMSCLLYGASSIVIFNTLKRYTNTSSAAVGGVVFVCIPMVGFNSEFITTDAPLLFFWSLAVYFSLRAIDQNSIKNWLLLGVFTGLGMLSKYTMGALPLAVFGYLASSKQHRFLLAKFGPWLAAFVAGAIFSSNIIWNALNNWIALQHTQEISQSDGDLFNIIPLFEFWATQLLIFGPVISYLLIRSLIAYKKTELKEGTAFHSGHIALLIWQMSVILFGISIQAFMSRAFPNWAGPWMITATILLALLWPLAYSSTRFFRLLRTGLAINLVLLSMFYHWPQLLRWLDIEATSKNDPFHRLVGWPQLGEQLTPLLEQYPDAILASDSRDIIAYLGFYGKPGSFDFARWNPNEKNIRDYYDLKLNLRKWQHAPDQAFIFVTKKPVGENISSRFHEHRYLAELGTQIYKNEAMYVSVSYLKGFKGYEQH
;
A
#
# COMPACT_ATOMS: atom_id res chain seq x y z
N MET A 1 33.67 2.99 36.88
CA MET A 1 32.32 3.49 36.51
C MET A 1 31.53 2.49 35.66
N ILE A 2 32.06 2.02 34.52
CA ILE A 2 31.38 1.05 33.63
C ILE A 2 31.09 -0.29 34.32
N GLY A 3 32.04 -0.85 35.08
CA GLY A 3 31.85 -2.13 35.79
C GLY A 3 30.77 -2.09 36.88
N ALA A 4 30.64 -0.96 37.60
CA ALA A 4 29.59 -0.77 38.61
C ALA A 4 28.21 -0.60 37.95
N LEU A 5 28.15 0.11 36.82
CA LEU A 5 26.94 0.26 36.02
C LEU A 5 26.44 -1.10 35.51
N LEU A 6 27.35 -1.91 34.94
CA LEU A 6 27.06 -3.25 34.44
C LEU A 6 26.55 -4.18 35.55
N LYS A 7 27.19 -4.15 36.73
CA LYS A 7 26.78 -4.97 37.88
C LYS A 7 25.38 -4.59 38.39
N ASN A 8 25.09 -3.29 38.48
CA ASN A 8 23.77 -2.79 38.89
C ASN A 8 22.68 -3.14 37.86
N THR A 9 22.99 -3.03 36.57
CA THR A 9 22.10 -3.41 35.47
C THR A 9 21.78 -4.92 35.50
N LEU A 10 22.80 -5.76 35.64
CA LEU A 10 22.61 -7.22 35.73
C LEU A 10 21.79 -7.61 36.96
N HIS A 11 22.04 -6.97 38.11
CA HIS A 11 21.26 -7.19 39.33
C HIS A 11 19.79 -6.76 39.20
N ALA A 12 19.52 -5.65 38.51
CA ALA A 12 18.17 -5.17 38.24
C ALA A 12 17.40 -6.13 37.31
N LEU A 13 18.05 -6.63 36.26
CA LEU A 13 17.46 -7.62 35.34
C LEU A 13 17.15 -8.94 36.06
N ASP A 14 18.09 -9.41 36.89
CA ASP A 14 17.92 -10.63 37.70
C ASP A 14 16.74 -10.51 38.67
N SER A 15 16.64 -9.37 39.36
CA SER A 15 15.53 -9.04 40.26
C SER A 15 14.17 -9.01 39.55
N GLN A 16 14.09 -8.36 38.38
CA GLN A 16 12.86 -8.28 37.58
C GLN A 16 12.38 -9.65 37.08
N HIS A 17 13.31 -10.54 36.74
CA HIS A 17 12.98 -11.90 36.31
C HIS A 17 12.50 -12.75 37.49
N LYS A 18 13.16 -12.64 38.65
CA LYS A 18 12.74 -13.27 39.91
C LYS A 18 11.31 -12.91 40.29
N GLU A 19 10.99 -11.62 40.28
CA GLU A 19 9.64 -11.12 40.59
C GLU A 19 8.58 -11.68 39.63
N LEU A 20 8.88 -11.73 38.32
CA LEU A 20 7.99 -12.30 37.31
C LEU A 20 7.65 -13.77 37.61
N VAL A 21 8.65 -14.57 37.96
CA VAL A 21 8.48 -16.00 38.25
C VAL A 21 7.72 -16.21 39.55
N LEU A 22 8.06 -15.46 40.61
CA LEU A 22 7.37 -15.52 41.90
C LEU A 22 5.88 -15.22 41.76
N ARG A 23 5.53 -14.17 41.01
CA ARG A 23 4.14 -13.81 40.73
C ARG A 23 3.35 -14.96 40.09
N HIS A 24 3.90 -15.61 39.07
CA HIS A 24 3.21 -16.73 38.40
C HIS A 24 3.18 -17.99 39.25
N ARG A 25 4.13 -18.16 40.19
CA ARG A 25 4.13 -19.29 41.14
C ARG A 25 3.08 -19.12 42.23
N SER A 26 2.81 -17.89 42.66
CA SER A 26 1.80 -17.58 43.69
C SER A 26 0.35 -17.57 43.18
N GLU A 27 0.12 -17.60 41.87
CA GLU A 27 -1.23 -17.65 41.32
C GLU A 27 -1.83 -19.05 41.49
N GLU A 28 -2.91 -19.14 42.26
CA GLU A 28 -3.72 -20.34 42.38
C GLU A 28 -4.58 -20.50 41.12
N HIS A 29 -4.50 -21.66 40.46
CA HIS A 29 -5.20 -21.91 39.21
C HIS A 29 -5.92 -23.25 39.28
N VAL A 30 -7.22 -23.17 39.44
CA VAL A 30 -8.11 -24.33 39.41
C VAL A 30 -8.40 -24.71 37.96
N LEU A 31 -8.19 -25.98 37.61
CA LEU A 31 -8.57 -26.51 36.30
C LEU A 31 -10.07 -26.40 36.09
N LYS A 32 -10.48 -25.77 34.99
CA LYS A 32 -11.90 -25.72 34.62
C LYS A 32 -12.28 -27.03 33.93
N ALA A 33 -12.97 -27.91 34.66
CA ALA A 33 -13.42 -29.22 34.16
C ALA A 33 -14.17 -29.11 32.82
N SER A 34 -15.03 -28.09 32.67
CA SER A 34 -15.78 -27.85 31.43
C SER A 34 -14.90 -27.59 30.20
N ARG A 35 -13.73 -26.96 30.36
CA ARG A 35 -12.80 -26.70 29.24
C ARG A 35 -12.01 -27.95 28.87
N LEU A 36 -11.66 -28.77 29.86
CA LEU A 36 -11.01 -30.06 29.61
C LEU A 36 -11.96 -31.02 28.91
N SER A 37 -13.23 -31.08 29.34
CA SER A 37 -14.24 -31.92 28.70
C SER A 37 -14.46 -31.54 27.23
N GLU A 38 -14.48 -30.24 26.90
CA GLU A 38 -14.53 -29.79 25.50
C GLU A 38 -13.37 -30.38 24.67
N LEU A 39 -12.13 -30.30 25.17
CA LEU A 39 -10.95 -30.84 24.47
C LEU A 39 -11.00 -32.37 24.36
N PHE A 40 -11.45 -33.07 25.40
CA PHE A 40 -11.64 -34.52 25.37
C PHE A 40 -12.68 -34.94 24.34
N ILE A 41 -13.81 -34.24 24.27
CA ILE A 41 -14.85 -34.49 23.27
C ILE A 41 -14.29 -34.29 21.87
N PHE A 42 -13.57 -33.19 21.61
CA PHE A 42 -12.94 -32.96 20.30
C PHE A 42 -11.95 -34.06 19.92
N ALA A 43 -11.07 -34.46 20.84
CA ALA A 43 -10.11 -35.52 20.61
C ALA A 43 -10.82 -36.88 20.35
N GLY A 44 -11.87 -37.18 21.11
CA GLY A 44 -12.69 -38.38 20.93
C GLY A 44 -13.43 -38.40 19.59
N CYS A 45 -14.01 -37.27 19.17
CA CYS A 45 -14.63 -37.14 17.85
C CYS A 45 -13.61 -37.36 16.72
N LEU A 46 -12.40 -36.81 16.83
CA LEU A 46 -11.34 -37.02 15.84
C LEU A 46 -10.92 -38.49 15.75
N LEU A 47 -10.79 -39.18 16.89
CA LEU A 47 -10.51 -40.62 16.90
C LEU A 47 -11.67 -41.45 16.34
N LEU A 48 -12.91 -41.09 16.65
CA LEU A 48 -14.09 -41.77 16.10
C LEU A 48 -14.14 -41.62 14.58
N VAL A 49 -13.91 -40.41 14.06
CA VAL A 49 -13.84 -40.16 12.62
C VAL A 49 -12.68 -40.95 12.00
N ALA A 50 -11.50 -40.96 12.63
CA ALA A 50 -10.36 -41.76 12.17
C ALA A 50 -10.68 -43.27 12.13
N ALA A 51 -11.34 -43.80 13.17
CA ALA A 51 -11.72 -45.20 13.25
C ALA A 51 -12.76 -45.57 12.19
N VAL A 52 -13.79 -44.74 12.00
CA VAL A 52 -14.78 -44.92 10.94
C VAL A 52 -14.10 -44.86 9.56
N SER A 53 -13.28 -43.84 9.30
CA SER A 53 -12.54 -43.74 8.04
C SER A 53 -11.66 -44.97 7.76
N TYR A 54 -11.01 -45.50 8.79
CA TYR A 54 -10.22 -46.73 8.69
C TYR A 54 -11.08 -47.93 8.28
N LEU A 55 -12.25 -48.11 8.90
CA LEU A 55 -13.17 -49.22 8.61
C LEU A 55 -13.76 -49.16 7.20
N PHE A 56 -14.00 -47.97 6.64
CA PHE A 56 -14.66 -47.78 5.34
C PHE A 56 -13.71 -47.74 4.13
N GLY A 57 -12.39 -47.72 4.32
CA GLY A 57 -11.45 -47.62 3.19
C GLY A 57 -9.97 -47.57 3.54
N GLY A 58 -9.59 -48.04 4.74
CA GLY A 58 -8.21 -48.05 5.21
C GLY A 58 -7.58 -46.65 5.37
N TYR A 59 -6.25 -46.60 5.41
CA TYR A 59 -5.51 -45.33 5.54
C TYR A 59 -5.52 -44.49 4.24
N HIS A 60 -6.04 -44.99 3.12
CA HIS A 60 -6.15 -44.23 1.85
C HIS A 60 -7.43 -43.39 1.75
N PHE A 61 -8.32 -43.47 2.74
CA PHE A 61 -9.62 -42.81 2.75
C PHE A 61 -9.53 -41.34 2.34
N ALA A 62 -10.28 -40.94 1.30
CA ALA A 62 -10.38 -39.58 0.75
C ALA A 62 -9.08 -38.89 0.28
N PHE A 63 -7.93 -39.57 0.23
CA PHE A 63 -6.65 -38.91 -0.09
C PHE A 63 -6.66 -38.20 -1.45
N HIS A 64 -6.99 -38.89 -2.54
CA HIS A 64 -6.99 -38.27 -3.88
C HIS A 64 -7.96 -37.09 -4.00
N SER A 65 -9.14 -37.18 -3.37
CA SER A 65 -10.13 -36.11 -3.38
C SER A 65 -9.62 -34.85 -2.69
N ILE A 66 -8.97 -35.00 -1.53
CA ILE A 66 -8.43 -33.88 -0.76
C ILE A 66 -7.16 -33.34 -1.43
N ASN A 67 -6.24 -34.21 -1.84
CA ASN A 67 -4.98 -33.84 -2.48
C ASN A 67 -5.18 -33.14 -3.82
N ARG A 68 -6.21 -33.49 -4.60
CA ARG A 68 -6.56 -32.79 -5.84
C ARG A 68 -6.88 -31.31 -5.60
N LEU A 69 -7.42 -30.95 -4.44
CA LEU A 69 -7.69 -29.53 -4.13
C LEU A 69 -6.41 -28.68 -4.05
N ALA A 70 -5.25 -29.30 -3.85
CA ALA A 70 -3.97 -28.60 -3.79
C ALA A 70 -3.60 -27.92 -5.11
N SER A 71 -4.08 -28.42 -6.27
CA SER A 71 -3.80 -27.80 -7.57
C SER A 71 -4.43 -26.42 -7.74
N TYR A 72 -5.41 -26.07 -6.91
CA TYR A 72 -6.05 -24.76 -6.90
C TYR A 72 -5.41 -23.78 -5.91
N ILE A 73 -4.43 -24.23 -5.12
CA ILE A 73 -3.79 -23.44 -4.07
C ILE A 73 -2.33 -23.19 -4.46
N PRO A 74 -1.87 -21.93 -4.55
CA PRO A 74 -0.47 -21.62 -4.80
C PRO A 74 0.48 -22.29 -3.79
N GLU A 75 1.60 -22.83 -4.26
CA GLU A 75 2.58 -23.57 -3.44
C GLU A 75 3.08 -22.74 -2.25
N PHE A 76 3.30 -21.43 -2.43
CA PHE A 76 3.68 -20.50 -1.37
C PHE A 76 2.67 -20.50 -0.21
N ILE A 77 1.36 -20.59 -0.49
CA ILE A 77 0.32 -20.63 0.54
C ILE A 77 0.38 -21.96 1.29
N LEU A 78 0.53 -23.07 0.58
CA LEU A 78 0.66 -24.41 1.17
C LEU A 78 1.88 -24.48 2.11
N HIS A 79 3.03 -23.96 1.69
CA HIS A 79 4.24 -23.87 2.49
C HIS A 79 4.04 -23.02 3.75
N ASN A 80 3.41 -21.85 3.63
CA ASN A 80 3.15 -20.99 4.78
C ASN A 80 2.14 -21.58 5.77
N ILE A 81 1.14 -22.33 5.31
CA ILE A 81 0.20 -23.02 6.21
C ILE A 81 0.91 -24.16 6.94
N THR A 82 1.66 -25.02 6.23
CA THR A 82 2.22 -26.22 6.86
C THR A 82 3.26 -25.90 7.93
N VAL A 83 4.04 -24.82 7.81
CA VAL A 83 5.07 -24.49 8.80
C VAL A 83 4.49 -24.14 10.17
N PHE A 84 3.18 -23.86 10.29
CA PHE A 84 2.52 -23.75 11.60
C PHE A 84 2.40 -25.09 12.35
N GLY A 85 2.79 -26.21 11.73
CA GLY A 85 3.04 -27.48 12.42
C GLY A 85 4.51 -27.72 12.78
N ASP A 86 5.43 -26.83 12.39
CA ASP A 86 6.84 -26.92 12.72
C ASP A 86 7.08 -26.60 14.20
N GLY A 87 7.83 -27.47 14.89
CA GLY A 87 8.10 -27.32 16.32
C GLY A 87 8.90 -26.06 16.66
N ALA A 88 9.92 -25.72 15.88
CA ALA A 88 10.74 -24.54 16.11
C ALA A 88 9.94 -23.25 15.86
N LEU A 89 9.06 -23.23 14.85
CA LEU A 89 8.13 -22.12 14.64
C LEU A 89 7.18 -21.95 15.82
N LEU A 90 6.51 -23.01 16.27
CA LEU A 90 5.54 -22.90 17.36
C LEU A 90 6.20 -22.45 18.68
N LEU A 91 7.40 -22.93 18.99
CA LEU A 91 8.20 -22.44 20.13
C LEU A 91 8.57 -20.95 19.95
N THR A 92 8.96 -20.55 18.75
CA THR A 92 9.23 -19.14 18.42
C THR A 92 7.98 -18.26 18.56
N LEU A 93 6.80 -18.76 18.20
CA LEU A 93 5.53 -18.04 18.36
C LEU A 93 5.16 -17.88 19.85
N VAL A 94 5.49 -18.86 20.69
CA VAL A 94 5.35 -18.72 22.15
C VAL A 94 6.26 -17.61 22.68
N LEU A 95 7.52 -17.57 22.24
CA LEU A 95 8.44 -16.47 22.57
C LEU A 95 7.94 -15.11 22.04
N LEU A 96 7.36 -15.09 20.83
CA LEU A 96 6.86 -13.88 20.21
C LEU A 96 5.59 -13.35 20.89
N PHE A 97 4.60 -14.17 21.20
CA PHE A 97 3.29 -13.70 21.67
C PHE A 97 3.13 -13.77 23.19
N ALA A 98 3.78 -14.73 23.84
CA ALA A 98 3.63 -15.03 25.26
C ALA A 98 4.93 -14.86 26.06
N ASN A 99 5.86 -14.05 25.56
CA ASN A 99 7.23 -13.85 26.08
C ASN A 99 7.40 -13.73 27.62
N ARG A 100 6.40 -13.25 28.36
CA ARG A 100 6.47 -13.10 29.84
C ARG A 100 5.52 -14.02 30.60
N ASN A 101 4.89 -14.98 29.93
CA ASN A 101 3.94 -15.91 30.53
C ASN A 101 4.67 -17.20 30.94
N VAL A 102 5.24 -17.17 32.15
CA VAL A 102 6.06 -18.26 32.71
C VAL A 102 5.31 -19.59 32.72
N ARG A 103 4.01 -19.54 33.03
CA ARG A 103 3.16 -20.72 33.09
C ARG A 103 2.92 -21.33 31.72
N LEU A 104 2.63 -20.50 30.71
CA LEU A 104 2.46 -21.00 29.35
C LEU A 104 3.75 -21.64 28.85
N HIS A 105 4.90 -21.05 29.16
CA HIS A 105 6.20 -21.64 28.82
C HIS A 105 6.37 -23.03 29.46
N TRP A 106 6.01 -23.19 30.74
CA TRP A 106 6.03 -24.48 31.43
C TRP A 106 5.11 -25.51 30.80
N LEU A 107 3.87 -25.12 30.47
CA LEU A 107 2.89 -26.01 29.86
C LEU A 107 3.31 -26.45 28.45
N VAL A 108 3.80 -25.52 27.63
CA VAL A 108 4.29 -25.84 26.29
C VAL A 108 5.53 -26.72 26.36
N PHE A 109 6.42 -26.50 27.35
CA PHE A 109 7.60 -27.34 27.56
C PHE A 109 7.22 -28.79 27.89
N ILE A 110 6.31 -29.01 28.85
CA ILE A 110 5.80 -30.36 29.16
C ILE A 110 5.14 -30.97 27.91
N ALA A 111 4.27 -30.20 27.27
CA ALA A 111 3.54 -30.68 26.11
C ALA A 111 4.51 -31.09 24.99
N ALA A 112 5.51 -30.28 24.67
CA ALA A 112 6.50 -30.57 23.64
C ALA A 112 7.30 -31.85 23.94
N ILE A 113 7.69 -32.09 25.20
CA ILE A 113 8.36 -33.33 25.60
C ILE A 113 7.44 -34.54 25.38
N VAL A 114 6.22 -34.48 25.91
CA VAL A 114 5.25 -35.58 25.82
C VAL A 114 4.88 -35.85 24.37
N GLY A 115 4.59 -34.80 23.59
CA GLY A 115 4.25 -34.91 22.18
C GLY A 115 5.42 -35.43 21.34
N GLY A 116 6.65 -35.04 21.65
CA GLY A 116 7.86 -35.56 20.99
C GLY A 116 8.06 -37.06 21.25
N ILE A 117 7.94 -37.50 22.51
CA ILE A 117 8.02 -38.91 22.88
C ILE A 117 6.90 -39.70 22.17
N VAL A 118 5.64 -39.28 22.32
CA VAL A 118 4.49 -39.94 21.68
C VAL A 118 4.64 -40.00 20.17
N SER A 119 5.04 -38.90 19.52
CA SER A 119 5.20 -38.88 18.07
C SER A 119 6.32 -39.79 17.60
N ASN A 120 7.48 -39.82 18.26
CA ASN A 120 8.63 -40.60 17.80
C ASN A 120 8.43 -42.08 18.08
N THR A 121 7.97 -42.44 19.28
CA THR A 121 7.69 -43.85 19.63
C THR A 121 6.64 -44.47 18.71
N LEU A 122 5.55 -43.75 18.41
CA LEU A 122 4.53 -44.29 17.51
C LEU A 122 5.00 -44.38 16.05
N LYS A 123 5.83 -43.44 15.60
CA LYS A 123 6.42 -43.48 14.25
C LYS A 123 7.37 -44.65 14.05
N GLU A 124 8.17 -44.98 15.08
CA GLU A 124 9.05 -46.14 15.06
C GLU A 124 8.25 -47.45 15.16
N TYR A 125 7.22 -47.48 16.01
CA TYR A 125 6.40 -48.67 16.21
C TYR A 125 5.60 -49.07 14.97
N PHE A 126 4.95 -48.11 14.30
CA PHE A 126 4.09 -48.40 13.14
C PHE A 126 4.83 -48.42 11.81
N ASP A 127 5.93 -47.66 11.68
CA ASP A 127 6.69 -47.44 10.44
C ASP A 127 5.84 -47.39 9.14
N ALA A 128 4.72 -46.66 9.22
CA ALA A 128 3.74 -46.67 8.13
C ALA A 128 4.31 -46.00 6.86
N ALA A 129 4.04 -46.59 5.71
CA ALA A 129 4.41 -46.05 4.41
C ALA A 129 3.63 -44.77 4.07
N ARG A 130 4.33 -43.78 3.51
CA ARG A 130 3.75 -42.50 3.07
C ARG A 130 3.16 -42.59 1.66
N PRO A 131 2.29 -41.63 1.25
CA PRO A 131 1.75 -41.60 -0.11
C PRO A 131 2.80 -41.75 -1.23
N PRO A 132 3.98 -41.08 -1.18
CA PRO A 132 5.01 -41.23 -2.22
C PRO A 132 5.70 -42.60 -2.28
N ALA A 133 5.48 -43.48 -1.28
CA ALA A 133 6.02 -44.84 -1.30
C ALA A 133 5.10 -45.83 -2.00
N ILE A 134 3.80 -45.54 -2.06
CA ILE A 134 2.76 -46.47 -2.55
C ILE A 134 2.17 -45.99 -3.89
N LEU A 135 1.97 -44.69 -4.04
CA LEU A 135 1.31 -44.10 -5.21
C LEU A 135 2.32 -43.75 -6.30
N ALA A 136 1.92 -43.92 -7.56
CA ALA A 136 2.70 -43.46 -8.71
C ALA A 136 2.81 -41.92 -8.70
N ALA A 137 3.97 -41.37 -9.06
CA ALA A 137 4.24 -39.93 -9.00
C ALA A 137 3.24 -39.06 -9.79
N GLU A 138 2.65 -39.61 -10.86
CA GLU A 138 1.67 -38.92 -11.70
C GLU A 138 0.23 -38.97 -11.15
N SER A 139 -0.03 -39.78 -10.12
CA SER A 139 -1.38 -40.04 -9.61
C SER A 139 -1.85 -39.04 -8.53
N PHE A 140 -0.95 -38.17 -8.05
CA PHE A 140 -1.23 -37.20 -6.99
C PHE A 140 -0.25 -36.01 -7.04
N ASN A 141 -0.61 -34.92 -6.37
CA ASN A 141 0.25 -33.75 -6.24
C ASN A 141 1.20 -33.91 -5.05
N LEU A 142 2.51 -33.81 -5.31
CA LEU A 142 3.55 -33.79 -4.30
C LEU A 142 4.28 -32.46 -4.32
N PHE A 143 4.28 -31.76 -3.18
CA PHE A 143 4.97 -30.49 -3.00
C PHE A 143 6.03 -30.64 -1.92
N GLY A 144 7.31 -30.61 -2.32
CA GLY A 144 8.47 -30.81 -1.43
C GLY A 144 9.09 -32.20 -1.53
N LYS A 145 9.81 -32.61 -0.47
CA LYS A 145 10.59 -33.86 -0.47
C LYS A 145 9.70 -35.11 -0.35
N ALA A 146 10.01 -36.11 -1.19
CA ALA A 146 9.34 -37.41 -1.24
C ALA A 146 9.82 -38.36 -0.11
N TYR A 147 9.38 -38.09 1.13
CA TYR A 147 9.59 -39.02 2.23
C TYR A 147 8.75 -40.29 2.05
N LYS A 148 9.32 -41.47 2.34
CA LYS A 148 8.67 -42.77 2.07
C LYS A 148 8.18 -43.53 3.31
N GLN A 149 8.77 -43.30 4.48
CA GLN A 149 8.52 -44.05 5.73
C GLN A 149 8.08 -43.13 6.89
N HIS A 150 7.73 -43.71 8.04
CA HIS A 150 7.28 -42.98 9.23
C HIS A 150 6.13 -41.99 8.97
N SER A 151 5.04 -42.46 8.35
CA SER A 151 3.85 -41.65 8.06
C SER A 151 2.99 -41.38 9.30
N PHE A 152 2.83 -42.39 10.17
CA PHE A 152 1.82 -42.38 11.22
C PHE A 152 2.43 -42.22 12.63
N PRO A 153 1.90 -41.31 13.47
CA PRO A 153 0.99 -40.22 13.16
C PRO A 153 1.72 -39.01 12.52
N SER A 154 0.96 -38.07 11.96
CA SER A 154 1.51 -36.81 11.43
C SER A 154 2.07 -35.94 12.55
N GLY A 155 3.40 -35.75 12.56
CA GLY A 155 4.09 -34.93 13.56
C GLY A 155 3.69 -33.46 13.51
N HIS A 156 3.63 -32.85 12.32
CA HIS A 156 3.23 -31.45 12.17
C HIS A 156 1.80 -31.20 12.66
N THR A 157 0.89 -32.13 12.37
CA THR A 157 -0.50 -32.03 12.84
C THR A 157 -0.59 -32.20 14.35
N LEU A 158 0.19 -33.14 14.92
CA LEU A 158 0.28 -33.34 16.36
C LEU A 158 0.78 -32.08 17.07
N THR A 159 1.90 -31.50 16.62
CA THR A 159 2.45 -30.28 17.25
C THR A 159 1.49 -29.09 17.12
N ALA A 160 0.82 -28.93 15.98
CA ALA A 160 -0.18 -27.89 15.80
C ALA A 160 -1.37 -28.06 16.76
N PHE A 161 -1.98 -29.24 16.82
CA PHE A 161 -3.13 -29.49 17.71
C PHE A 161 -2.77 -29.47 19.19
N LEU A 162 -1.52 -29.79 19.52
CA LEU A 162 -0.98 -29.61 20.86
C LEU A 162 -0.99 -28.13 21.27
N MET A 163 -0.45 -27.25 20.41
CA MET A 163 -0.47 -25.81 20.68
C MET A 163 -1.90 -25.25 20.69
N VAL A 164 -2.76 -25.72 19.77
CA VAL A 164 -4.19 -25.38 19.76
C VAL A 164 -4.86 -25.78 21.06
N GLY A 165 -4.62 -26.99 21.58
CA GLY A 165 -5.21 -27.45 22.84
C GLY A 165 -4.82 -26.57 24.03
N VAL A 166 -3.53 -26.23 24.14
CA VAL A 166 -3.04 -25.33 25.19
C VAL A 166 -3.64 -23.93 25.05
N ALA A 167 -3.63 -23.35 23.84
CA ALA A 167 -4.17 -22.01 23.59
C ALA A 167 -5.70 -21.94 23.77
N PHE A 168 -6.42 -22.96 23.32
CA PHE A 168 -7.88 -23.08 23.44
C PHE A 168 -8.32 -23.10 24.90
N TYR A 169 -7.55 -23.77 25.77
CA TYR A 169 -7.83 -23.77 27.21
C TYR A 169 -7.82 -22.36 27.81
N TYR A 170 -6.96 -21.46 27.32
CA TYR A 170 -6.85 -20.08 27.80
C TYR A 170 -7.75 -19.08 27.07
N ALA A 171 -8.25 -19.42 25.88
CA ALA A 171 -9.16 -18.57 25.11
C ALA A 171 -10.46 -18.29 25.89
N SER A 172 -10.86 -17.01 25.93
CA SER A 172 -12.09 -16.59 26.63
C SER A 172 -13.26 -16.43 25.67
N ALA A 173 -13.01 -16.04 24.42
CA ALA A 173 -14.04 -15.76 23.43
C ALA A 173 -14.26 -16.94 22.48
N ARG A 174 -15.52 -17.19 22.09
CA ARG A 174 -15.88 -18.25 21.13
C ARG A 174 -15.18 -18.10 19.78
N TRP A 175 -15.07 -16.87 19.26
CA TRP A 175 -14.39 -16.62 17.99
C TRP A 175 -12.89 -16.97 18.04
N GLN A 176 -12.22 -16.78 19.18
CA GLN A 176 -10.80 -17.15 19.35
C GLN A 176 -10.63 -18.67 19.30
N LYS A 177 -11.52 -19.40 19.99
CA LYS A 177 -11.56 -20.87 19.97
C LYS A 177 -11.77 -21.39 18.55
N SER A 178 -12.74 -20.84 17.81
CA SER A 178 -13.01 -21.20 16.42
C SER A 178 -11.81 -20.91 15.51
N LEU A 179 -11.14 -19.78 15.67
CA LEU A 179 -9.95 -19.42 14.89
C LEU A 179 -8.78 -20.40 15.14
N LEU A 180 -8.55 -20.78 16.40
CA LEU A 180 -7.50 -21.74 16.76
C LEU A 180 -7.76 -23.13 16.17
N LEU A 181 -9.00 -23.61 16.26
CA LEU A 181 -9.38 -24.89 15.66
C LEU A 181 -9.24 -24.85 14.14
N MET A 182 -9.70 -23.76 13.49
CA MET A 182 -9.53 -23.58 12.05
C MET A 182 -8.05 -23.61 11.64
N ALA A 183 -7.17 -22.93 12.39
CA ALA A 183 -5.73 -22.95 12.14
C ALA A 183 -5.15 -24.37 12.24
N GLY A 184 -5.50 -25.13 13.27
CA GLY A 184 -5.08 -26.53 13.41
C GLY A 184 -5.56 -27.42 12.26
N ILE A 185 -6.84 -27.28 11.86
CA ILE A 185 -7.43 -28.01 10.74
C ILE A 185 -6.70 -27.68 9.44
N LEU A 186 -6.41 -26.41 9.16
CA LEU A 186 -5.66 -26.00 7.97
C LEU A 186 -4.25 -26.61 7.95
N VAL A 187 -3.55 -26.65 9.08
CA VAL A 187 -2.26 -27.35 9.19
C VAL A 187 -2.43 -28.85 8.90
N GLY A 188 -3.44 -29.51 9.46
CA GLY A 188 -3.76 -30.91 9.18
C GLY A 188 -3.99 -31.16 7.68
N LEU A 189 -4.90 -30.40 7.08
CA LEU A 189 -5.22 -30.49 5.65
C LEU A 189 -4.01 -30.22 4.76
N SER A 190 -3.15 -29.27 5.14
CA SER A 190 -1.94 -28.97 4.38
C SER A 190 -1.02 -30.18 4.22
N ARG A 191 -0.98 -31.10 5.19
CA ARG A 191 -0.16 -32.32 5.08
C ARG A 191 -0.68 -33.30 4.03
N ILE A 192 -1.99 -33.29 3.78
CA ILE A 192 -2.64 -34.09 2.73
C ILE A 192 -2.49 -33.39 1.38
N TRP A 193 -2.66 -32.06 1.33
CA TRP A 193 -2.46 -31.24 0.13
C TRP A 193 -1.04 -31.33 -0.41
N LEU A 194 -0.04 -31.30 0.48
CA LEU A 194 1.37 -31.47 0.10
C LEU A 194 1.69 -32.90 -0.37
N GLY A 195 0.79 -33.86 -0.18
CA GLY A 195 0.97 -35.25 -0.60
C GLY A 195 1.91 -36.07 0.30
N VAL A 196 2.16 -35.62 1.54
CA VAL A 196 3.18 -36.20 2.43
C VAL A 196 2.61 -37.06 3.56
N HIS A 197 1.30 -37.04 3.79
CA HIS A 197 0.60 -37.85 4.79
C HIS A 197 -0.79 -38.27 4.32
N TRP A 198 -1.27 -39.39 4.87
CA TRP A 198 -2.63 -39.86 4.70
C TRP A 198 -3.62 -39.10 5.60
N PRO A 199 -4.92 -39.00 5.24
CA PRO A 199 -5.89 -38.28 6.07
C PRO A 199 -6.00 -38.85 7.49
N ILE A 200 -5.90 -40.16 7.65
CA ILE A 200 -5.92 -40.80 8.98
C ILE A 200 -4.73 -40.38 9.85
N ASP A 201 -3.54 -40.21 9.27
CA ASP A 201 -2.34 -39.76 10.00
C ASP A 201 -2.56 -38.39 10.64
N THR A 202 -3.29 -37.52 9.94
CA THR A 202 -3.59 -36.16 10.39
C THR A 202 -4.69 -36.15 11.44
N LEU A 203 -5.75 -36.97 11.29
CA LEU A 203 -6.82 -37.08 12.28
C LEU A 203 -6.31 -37.65 13.62
N VAL A 204 -5.52 -38.73 13.57
CA VAL A 204 -4.92 -39.31 14.77
C VAL A 204 -3.85 -38.39 15.34
N GLY A 205 -3.02 -37.76 14.50
CA GLY A 205 -2.07 -36.74 14.94
C GLY A 205 -2.75 -35.60 15.68
N ALA A 206 -3.88 -35.10 15.16
CA ALA A 206 -4.67 -34.06 15.81
C ALA A 206 -5.21 -34.49 17.18
N ALA A 207 -5.80 -35.69 17.27
CA ALA A 207 -6.31 -36.23 18.53
C ALA A 207 -5.20 -36.42 19.57
N LEU A 208 -4.07 -37.01 19.18
CA LEU A 208 -2.91 -37.19 20.06
C LEU A 208 -2.33 -35.86 20.53
N GLY A 209 -2.28 -34.85 19.66
CA GLY A 209 -1.86 -33.50 20.02
C GLY A 209 -2.76 -32.91 21.13
N LEU A 210 -4.07 -33.05 21.00
CA LEU A 210 -5.02 -32.62 22.03
C LEU A 210 -4.86 -33.40 23.34
N PHE A 211 -4.66 -34.72 23.30
CA PHE A 211 -4.38 -35.50 24.51
C PHE A 211 -3.08 -35.09 25.19
N CYS A 212 -2.02 -34.81 24.42
CA CYS A 212 -0.76 -34.28 24.97
C CYS A 212 -0.97 -32.93 25.64
N ALA A 213 -1.78 -32.05 25.05
CA ALA A 213 -2.13 -30.76 25.64
C ALA A 213 -2.94 -30.92 26.94
N ILE A 214 -3.94 -31.79 26.96
CA ILE A 214 -4.74 -32.11 28.16
C ILE A 214 -3.84 -32.66 29.27
N PHE A 215 -2.94 -33.60 28.94
CA PHE A 215 -2.01 -34.18 29.90
C PHE A 215 -1.05 -33.12 30.44
N ALA A 216 -0.51 -32.24 29.59
CA ALA A 216 0.34 -31.14 30.01
C ALA A 216 -0.40 -30.14 30.92
N LEU A 217 -1.67 -29.83 30.64
CA LEU A 217 -2.52 -29.00 31.48
C LEU A 217 -2.79 -29.64 32.85
N TRP A 218 -3.04 -30.95 32.89
CA TRP A 218 -3.23 -31.69 34.13
C TRP A 218 -1.93 -31.75 34.96
N LEU A 219 -0.84 -32.19 34.33
CA LEU A 219 0.46 -32.38 35.00
C LEU A 219 1.07 -31.05 35.43
N GLY A 220 1.06 -30.05 34.56
CA GLY A 220 1.61 -28.73 34.86
C GLY A 220 0.88 -28.00 35.98
N ASN A 221 -0.39 -28.36 36.23
CA ASN A 221 -1.17 -27.80 37.35
C ASN A 221 -0.99 -28.59 38.64
N LYS A 222 -0.81 -29.90 38.57
CA LYS A 222 -0.44 -30.71 39.75
C LYS A 222 0.99 -30.48 40.20
N TRP A 223 1.89 -30.14 39.28
CA TRP A 223 3.32 -29.97 39.55
C TRP A 223 3.81 -28.54 39.25
N PRO A 224 3.36 -27.52 40.00
CA PRO A 224 3.78 -26.14 39.80
C PRO A 224 5.23 -25.88 40.24
N ILE A 225 5.90 -26.87 40.84
CA ILE A 225 7.32 -26.80 41.27
C ILE A 225 8.25 -26.50 40.07
N GLY A 226 7.83 -26.85 38.84
CA GLY A 226 8.53 -26.47 37.62
C GLY A 226 8.55 -24.96 37.32
N ILE A 227 7.69 -24.16 37.96
CA ILE A 227 7.67 -22.70 37.86
C ILE A 227 8.70 -22.11 38.83
N ASN A 228 9.98 -22.27 38.50
CA ASN A 228 11.09 -21.66 39.23
C ASN A 228 12.05 -20.93 38.29
N LEU A 229 12.94 -20.10 38.85
CA LEU A 229 13.78 -19.20 38.06
C LEU A 229 14.74 -19.97 37.13
N ALA A 230 15.37 -21.03 37.64
CA ALA A 230 16.33 -21.83 36.87
C ALA A 230 15.64 -22.54 35.70
N MET A 231 14.50 -23.19 35.96
CA MET A 231 13.71 -23.86 34.93
C MET A 231 13.17 -22.89 33.89
N HIS A 232 12.69 -21.71 34.31
CA HIS A 232 12.20 -20.72 33.35
C HIS A 232 13.33 -20.16 32.48
N ARG A 233 14.53 -19.94 33.03
CA ARG A 233 15.72 -19.56 32.23
C ARG A 233 16.10 -20.63 31.22
N PHE A 234 16.08 -21.88 31.64
CA PHE A 234 16.32 -23.02 30.75
C PHE A 234 15.30 -23.07 29.61
N ILE A 235 14.01 -22.95 29.91
CA ILE A 235 12.96 -22.93 28.88
C ILE A 235 13.12 -21.72 27.95
N LEU A 236 13.39 -20.52 28.50
CA LEU A 236 13.65 -19.33 27.68
C LEU A 236 14.85 -19.52 26.75
N LEU A 237 15.92 -20.17 27.22
CA LEU A 237 17.06 -20.52 26.38
C LEU A 237 16.63 -21.44 25.24
N LEU A 238 15.84 -22.48 25.51
CA LEU A 238 15.32 -23.37 24.47
C LEU A 238 14.43 -22.63 23.45
N LEU A 239 13.58 -21.72 23.91
CA LEU A 239 12.75 -20.89 23.03
C LEU A 239 13.59 -19.95 22.15
N VAL A 240 14.66 -19.37 22.71
CA VAL A 240 15.61 -18.53 21.95
C VAL A 240 16.39 -19.37 20.95
N VAL A 241 16.86 -20.56 21.35
CA VAL A 241 17.53 -21.51 20.45
C VAL A 241 16.60 -21.92 19.32
N ALA A 242 15.32 -22.20 19.57
CA ALA A 242 14.34 -22.50 18.53
C ALA A 242 14.21 -21.34 17.52
N ALA A 243 14.17 -20.08 17.99
CA ALA A 243 14.15 -18.92 17.11
C ALA A 243 15.45 -18.76 16.30
N LEU A 244 16.61 -19.09 16.87
CA LEU A 244 17.88 -19.08 16.15
C LEU A 244 17.97 -20.21 15.12
N ILE A 245 17.48 -21.41 15.44
CA ILE A 245 17.41 -22.54 14.51
C ILE A 245 16.64 -22.13 13.25
N LEU A 246 15.52 -21.42 13.38
CA LEU A 246 14.76 -20.92 12.22
C LEU A 246 15.56 -19.99 11.31
N LEU A 247 16.58 -19.28 11.83
CA LEU A 247 17.44 -18.39 11.03
C LEU A 247 18.61 -19.12 10.38
N LEU A 248 19.03 -20.26 10.95
CA LEU A 248 20.23 -20.99 10.56
C LEU A 248 19.92 -22.22 9.70
N GLU A 249 18.81 -22.89 9.98
CA GLU A 249 18.43 -24.13 9.32
C GLU A 249 17.69 -23.88 8.00
N LYS A 250 18.05 -24.65 6.97
CA LYS A 250 17.34 -24.63 5.69
C LYS A 250 16.10 -25.51 5.80
N ASN A 251 14.97 -24.90 6.16
CA ASN A 251 13.67 -25.58 6.20
C ASN A 251 13.32 -26.16 4.81
N ASP A 252 12.70 -27.35 4.78
CA ASP A 252 12.24 -28.00 3.55
C ASP A 252 11.22 -27.15 2.78
N TYR A 253 10.47 -26.30 3.48
CA TYR A 253 9.48 -25.38 2.93
C TYR A 253 10.09 -24.01 2.63
N ARG A 254 10.93 -23.93 1.59
CA ARG A 254 11.71 -22.71 1.27
C ARG A 254 10.88 -21.46 1.05
N LEU A 255 9.69 -21.58 0.46
CA LEU A 255 8.78 -20.44 0.23
C LEU A 255 8.20 -19.85 1.53
N ALA A 256 8.33 -20.56 2.67
CA ALA A 256 7.93 -20.06 3.98
C ALA A 256 9.08 -19.40 4.77
N LEU A 257 10.33 -19.44 4.28
CA LEU A 257 11.50 -18.84 4.96
C LEU A 257 11.29 -17.36 5.33
N PRO A 258 10.71 -16.49 4.47
CA PRO A 258 10.47 -15.10 4.85
C PRO A 258 9.59 -14.98 6.11
N LEU A 259 8.52 -15.79 6.22
CA LEU A 259 7.66 -15.81 7.40
C LEU A 259 8.43 -16.28 8.64
N LEU A 260 9.19 -17.38 8.50
CA LEU A 260 9.99 -17.94 9.60
C LEU A 260 11.01 -16.92 10.13
N TYR A 261 11.72 -16.23 9.22
CA TYR A 261 12.72 -15.23 9.58
C TYR A 261 12.09 -14.00 10.25
N ILE A 262 10.97 -13.50 9.73
CA ILE A 262 10.24 -12.38 10.35
C ILE A 262 9.80 -12.76 11.77
N CYS A 263 9.22 -13.95 11.94
CA CYS A 263 8.80 -14.45 13.25
C CYS A 263 9.97 -14.58 14.22
N ALA A 264 11.10 -15.15 13.78
CA ALA A 264 12.31 -15.32 14.57
C ALA A 264 12.92 -13.98 15.00
N ILE A 265 13.15 -13.06 14.05
CA ILE A 265 13.72 -11.73 14.33
C ILE A 265 12.81 -10.96 15.30
N ALA A 266 11.50 -10.99 15.07
CA ALA A 266 10.54 -10.32 15.96
C ALA A 266 10.54 -10.96 17.36
N ALA A 267 10.64 -12.28 17.47
CA ALA A 267 10.69 -12.99 18.75
C ALA A 267 11.96 -12.67 19.53
N LEU A 268 13.13 -12.72 18.86
CA LEU A 268 14.43 -12.39 19.43
C LEU A 268 14.48 -10.93 19.90
N TRP A 269 14.03 -9.99 19.06
CA TRP A 269 13.94 -8.59 19.45
C TRP A 269 13.04 -8.37 20.66
N ARG A 270 11.85 -9.00 20.68
CA ARG A 270 10.93 -8.91 21.82
C ARG A 270 11.55 -9.52 23.08
N SER A 271 12.29 -10.63 22.96
CA SER A 271 13.02 -11.28 24.06
C SER A 271 14.11 -10.36 24.62
N TYR A 272 14.98 -9.85 23.76
CA TYR A 272 16.00 -8.85 24.10
C TYR A 272 15.38 -7.67 24.86
N LYS A 273 14.32 -7.07 24.31
CA LYS A 273 13.64 -5.93 24.93
C LYS A 273 13.05 -6.23 26.32
N ASN A 274 12.57 -7.44 26.56
CA ASN A 274 11.85 -7.75 27.82
C ASN A 274 12.74 -8.33 28.92
N TYR A 275 13.86 -8.96 28.56
CA TYR A 275 14.75 -9.67 29.49
C TYR A 275 16.15 -9.09 29.59
N LEU A 276 16.62 -8.33 28.57
CA LEU A 276 17.98 -7.80 28.53
C LEU A 276 18.02 -6.26 28.58
N LEU A 277 16.91 -5.58 28.30
CA LEU A 277 16.77 -4.13 28.55
C LEU A 277 16.10 -3.88 29.92
N PRO A 278 16.80 -3.26 30.88
CA PRO A 278 16.17 -2.84 32.13
C PRO A 278 15.06 -1.83 31.85
N LYS A 279 13.93 -1.98 32.55
CA LYS A 279 12.79 -1.05 32.44
C LYS A 279 13.18 0.43 32.61
N ASP A 280 14.25 0.71 33.37
CA ASP A 280 14.65 2.07 33.74
C ASP A 280 15.90 2.61 33.02
N THR A 281 16.71 1.78 32.34
CA THR A 281 18.02 2.22 31.82
C THR A 281 18.04 2.67 30.36
N ALA A 282 16.94 2.55 29.62
CA ALA A 282 16.85 3.15 28.30
C ALA A 282 16.37 4.62 28.40
N HIS A 283 17.06 5.46 29.18
CA HIS A 283 16.98 6.91 29.03
C HIS A 283 17.77 7.30 27.77
N PHE A 284 17.31 6.82 26.61
CA PHE A 284 17.61 7.55 25.38
C PHE A 284 17.07 8.97 25.58
N PRO A 285 17.81 10.02 25.21
CA PRO A 285 17.25 11.36 25.23
C PRO A 285 15.92 11.30 24.49
N LYS A 286 14.83 11.73 25.15
CA LYS A 286 13.48 11.66 24.58
C LYS A 286 13.51 12.49 23.29
N VAL A 287 13.64 11.80 22.15
CA VAL A 287 13.60 12.43 20.83
C VAL A 287 12.22 13.07 20.71
N SER A 288 12.18 14.39 20.51
CA SER A 288 10.90 15.09 20.43
C SER A 288 10.11 14.57 19.23
N ALA A 289 8.78 14.57 19.32
CA ALA A 289 7.92 14.16 18.21
C ALA A 289 8.19 14.95 16.92
N GLY A 290 8.71 16.19 17.03
CA GLY A 290 9.13 16.99 15.89
C GLY A 290 10.35 16.42 15.18
N HIS A 291 11.39 16.01 15.91
CA HIS A 291 12.56 15.36 15.30
C HIS A 291 12.18 14.02 14.66
N LEU A 292 11.31 13.24 15.32
CA LEU A 292 10.79 12.00 14.74
C LEU A 292 9.99 12.25 13.46
N PHE A 293 9.18 13.31 13.41
CA PHE A 293 8.47 13.72 12.19
C PHE A 293 9.45 14.05 11.06
N TRP A 294 10.45 14.89 11.31
CA TRP A 294 11.42 15.28 10.28
C TRP A 294 12.25 14.10 9.79
N ALA A 295 12.71 13.23 10.69
CA ALA A 295 13.42 12.01 10.32
C ALA A 295 12.54 11.07 9.50
N PHE A 296 11.29 10.85 9.92
CA PHE A 296 10.34 10.02 9.19
C PHE A 296 10.03 10.60 7.80
N LEU A 297 9.79 11.90 7.70
CA LEU A 297 9.54 12.58 6.44
C LEU A 297 10.73 12.47 5.49
N ALA A 298 11.96 12.70 5.99
CA ALA A 298 13.17 12.53 5.20
C ALA A 298 13.30 11.08 4.69
N VAL A 299 13.12 10.09 5.55
CA VAL A 299 13.20 8.67 5.17
C VAL A 299 12.14 8.31 4.12
N ILE A 300 10.88 8.71 4.31
CA ILE A 300 9.83 8.34 3.35
C ILE A 300 9.99 9.07 2.01
N THR A 301 10.42 10.34 2.01
CA THR A 301 10.68 11.08 0.77
C THR A 301 11.90 10.51 0.04
N LEU A 302 12.99 10.20 0.74
CA LEU A 302 14.16 9.55 0.13
C LEU A 302 13.83 8.15 -0.40
N TYR A 303 13.00 7.39 0.32
CA TYR A 303 12.54 6.08 -0.13
C TYR A 303 11.76 6.17 -1.44
N ARG A 304 10.86 7.14 -1.58
CA ARG A 304 10.11 7.38 -2.82
C ARG A 304 11.00 7.81 -3.98
N LEU A 305 11.92 8.73 -3.73
CA LEU A 305 12.94 9.09 -4.73
C LEU A 305 13.76 7.87 -5.17
N ALA A 306 14.12 6.97 -4.25
CA ALA A 306 14.80 5.72 -4.61
C ALA A 306 13.89 4.75 -5.40
N VAL A 307 12.58 4.73 -5.13
CA VAL A 307 11.61 3.94 -5.90
C VAL A 307 11.54 4.40 -7.35
N LEU A 308 11.59 5.72 -7.61
CA LEU A 308 11.60 6.28 -8.96
C LEU A 308 12.81 5.86 -9.81
N LEU A 309 13.90 5.40 -9.20
CA LEU A 309 15.07 4.89 -9.91
C LEU A 309 14.88 3.47 -10.46
N GLN A 310 13.81 2.79 -10.08
CA GLN A 310 13.56 1.43 -10.55
C GLN A 310 13.02 1.42 -11.99
N PRO A 311 13.44 0.47 -12.85
CA PRO A 311 13.10 0.47 -14.28
C PRO A 311 11.59 0.43 -14.59
N GLN A 312 10.77 -0.17 -13.72
CA GLN A 312 9.32 -0.24 -13.94
C GLN A 312 8.60 1.10 -13.74
N PHE A 313 9.24 2.09 -13.10
CA PHE A 313 8.70 3.45 -12.94
C PHE A 313 9.04 4.34 -14.14
N SER A 314 8.87 3.77 -15.33
CA SER A 314 8.89 4.52 -16.59
C SER A 314 7.73 5.53 -16.63
N LEU A 315 7.77 6.49 -17.55
CA LEU A 315 6.69 7.48 -17.68
C LEU A 315 5.37 6.81 -18.07
N PHE A 316 4.31 7.18 -17.38
CA PHE A 316 2.93 6.97 -17.83
C PHE A 316 2.61 7.94 -18.96
N TYR A 317 1.61 7.60 -19.78
CA TYR A 317 1.20 8.38 -20.94
C TYR A 317 1.04 9.88 -20.61
N ASP A 318 0.29 10.19 -19.55
CA ASP A 318 0.04 11.57 -19.14
C ASP A 318 1.35 12.30 -18.79
N GLU A 319 2.33 11.62 -18.22
CA GLU A 319 3.60 12.22 -17.81
C GLU A 319 4.49 12.53 -19.00
N ALA A 320 4.58 11.60 -19.96
CA ALA A 320 5.29 11.84 -21.21
C ALA A 320 4.61 12.95 -22.04
N TYR A 321 3.28 13.01 -22.00
CA TYR A 321 2.49 14.05 -22.63
C TYR A 321 2.69 15.43 -21.96
N TYR A 322 2.66 15.50 -20.62
CA TYR A 322 2.93 16.74 -19.87
C TYR A 322 4.40 17.16 -19.95
N TYR A 323 5.31 16.21 -20.15
CA TYR A 323 6.70 16.53 -20.44
C TYR A 323 6.85 17.34 -21.73
N HIS A 324 6.17 16.94 -22.80
CA HIS A 324 6.19 17.74 -24.03
C HIS A 324 5.59 19.14 -23.86
N TRP A 325 4.57 19.29 -23.00
CA TRP A 325 4.10 20.62 -22.61
C TRP A 325 5.17 21.45 -21.92
N SER A 326 6.00 20.81 -21.09
CA SER A 326 7.08 21.47 -20.35
C SER A 326 8.22 21.99 -21.23
N LEU A 327 8.37 21.48 -22.45
CA LEU A 327 9.36 21.95 -23.43
C LEU A 327 8.99 23.33 -24.00
N THR A 328 7.71 23.69 -23.97
CA THR A 328 7.23 25.02 -24.38
C THR A 328 6.31 25.61 -23.29
N PRO A 329 6.88 26.11 -22.16
CA PRO A 329 6.09 26.63 -21.06
C PRO A 329 5.12 27.74 -21.51
N ASP A 330 3.84 27.53 -21.23
CA ASP A 330 2.76 28.47 -21.55
C ASP A 330 1.81 28.63 -20.34
N PHE A 331 0.80 29.49 -20.42
CA PHE A 331 -0.20 29.74 -19.37
C PHE A 331 -1.41 28.80 -19.45
N GLY A 332 -1.41 27.84 -20.37
CA GLY A 332 -2.40 26.78 -20.47
C GLY A 332 -2.03 25.74 -21.53
N TYR A 333 -2.69 24.60 -21.49
CA TYR A 333 -2.52 23.52 -22.47
C TYR A 333 -3.88 22.92 -22.84
N TYR A 334 -3.88 22.02 -23.83
CA TYR A 334 -5.09 21.46 -24.44
C TYR A 334 -6.16 21.02 -23.44
N SER A 335 -5.79 20.47 -22.28
CA SER A 335 -6.77 19.94 -21.31
C SER A 335 -6.60 20.44 -19.88
N LYS A 336 -5.52 21.16 -19.56
CA LYS A 336 -5.16 21.53 -18.18
C LYS A 336 -4.51 22.92 -18.06
N PRO A 337 -4.59 23.54 -16.87
CA PRO A 337 -3.75 24.64 -16.46
C PRO A 337 -2.24 24.31 -16.44
N PRO A 338 -1.36 25.32 -16.32
CA PRO A 338 0.03 25.16 -16.70
C PRO A 338 0.96 24.57 -15.63
N MET A 339 0.55 24.53 -14.36
CA MET A 339 1.47 24.29 -13.26
C MET A 339 2.17 22.93 -13.31
N VAL A 340 1.50 21.88 -13.82
CA VAL A 340 2.13 20.56 -13.96
C VAL A 340 3.32 20.61 -14.92
N ALA A 341 3.17 21.29 -16.07
CA ALA A 341 4.24 21.45 -17.04
C ALA A 341 5.38 22.30 -16.47
N TRP A 342 5.08 23.36 -15.71
CA TRP A 342 6.11 24.20 -15.07
C TRP A 342 6.94 23.43 -14.03
N PHE A 343 6.31 22.55 -13.25
CA PHE A 343 7.05 21.71 -12.31
C PHE A 343 7.85 20.60 -13.00
N ILE A 344 7.36 20.05 -14.11
CA ILE A 344 8.16 19.13 -14.93
C ILE A 344 9.36 19.88 -15.51
N TRP A 345 9.15 21.06 -16.09
CA TRP A 345 10.22 21.92 -16.63
C TRP A 345 11.28 22.23 -15.57
N LEU A 346 10.87 22.56 -14.34
CA LEU A 346 11.80 22.79 -13.24
C LEU A 346 12.59 21.51 -12.90
N GLY A 347 11.94 20.36 -12.85
CA GLY A 347 12.60 19.07 -12.58
C GLY A 347 13.63 18.71 -13.65
N THR A 348 13.25 18.80 -14.93
CA THR A 348 14.11 18.44 -16.06
C THR A 348 15.22 19.46 -16.32
N SER A 349 14.98 20.75 -16.05
CA SER A 349 16.03 21.79 -16.10
C SER A 349 17.12 21.58 -15.05
N LEU A 350 16.80 20.94 -13.91
CA LEU A 350 17.76 20.69 -12.82
C LEU A 350 18.49 19.34 -12.98
N LEU A 351 17.84 18.33 -13.55
CA LEU A 351 18.29 16.94 -13.51
C LEU A 351 18.41 16.28 -14.90
N GLY A 352 18.17 17.04 -15.97
CA GLY A 352 18.14 16.56 -17.36
C GLY A 352 16.83 15.85 -17.73
N ASP A 353 16.75 15.42 -18.99
CA ASP A 353 15.58 14.75 -19.54
C ASP A 353 15.60 13.25 -19.21
N SER A 354 15.00 12.89 -18.07
CA SER A 354 14.87 11.50 -17.63
C SER A 354 13.52 11.26 -16.94
N ALA A 355 13.07 10.01 -16.92
CA ALA A 355 11.81 9.66 -16.25
C ALA A 355 11.83 10.05 -14.77
N PHE A 356 13.00 9.93 -14.12
CA PHE A 356 13.24 10.39 -12.76
C PHE A 356 13.03 11.91 -12.63
N ALA A 357 13.67 12.70 -13.50
CA ALA A 357 13.60 14.17 -13.45
C ALA A 357 12.19 14.71 -13.66
N VAL A 358 11.43 14.10 -14.59
CA VAL A 358 10.01 14.44 -14.84
C VAL A 358 9.17 14.23 -13.57
N LYS A 359 9.39 13.12 -12.85
CA LYS A 359 8.62 12.74 -11.66
C LYS A 359 9.12 13.42 -10.37
N PHE A 360 10.35 13.91 -10.36
CA PHE A 360 11.08 14.39 -9.19
C PHE A 360 10.28 15.38 -8.33
N MET A 361 9.67 16.38 -8.98
CA MET A 361 8.92 17.42 -8.26
C MET A 361 7.65 16.89 -7.58
N SER A 362 7.05 15.80 -8.06
CA SER A 362 5.87 15.20 -7.42
C SER A 362 6.19 14.74 -5.99
N CYS A 363 7.25 13.96 -5.82
CA CYS A 363 7.74 13.49 -4.52
C CYS A 363 7.99 14.64 -3.54
N LEU A 364 8.62 15.72 -4.01
CA LEU A 364 8.92 16.89 -3.20
C LEU A 364 7.66 17.67 -2.79
N LEU A 365 6.71 17.87 -3.70
CA LEU A 365 5.47 18.61 -3.42
C LEU A 365 4.58 17.90 -2.39
N TYR A 366 4.51 16.57 -2.44
CA TYR A 366 3.83 15.80 -1.38
C TYR A 366 4.55 15.89 -0.03
N GLY A 367 5.88 15.85 -0.02
CA GLY A 367 6.66 16.11 1.19
C GLY A 367 6.44 17.51 1.76
N ALA A 368 6.46 18.53 0.89
CA ALA A 368 6.22 19.91 1.25
C ALA A 368 4.80 20.14 1.79
N SER A 369 3.80 19.48 1.22
CA SER A 369 2.42 19.48 1.74
C SER A 369 2.36 18.94 3.18
N SER A 370 3.11 17.86 3.48
CA SER A 370 3.23 17.31 4.84
C SER A 370 3.86 18.31 5.81
N ILE A 371 4.89 19.05 5.37
CA ILE A 371 5.52 20.13 6.16
C ILE A 371 4.52 21.24 6.48
N VAL A 372 3.73 21.66 5.50
CA VAL A 372 2.71 22.69 5.69
C VAL A 372 1.64 22.22 6.68
N ILE A 373 1.18 20.97 6.58
CA ILE A 373 0.22 20.37 7.51
C ILE A 373 0.80 20.33 8.94
N PHE A 374 2.05 19.87 9.10
CA PHE A 374 2.74 19.88 10.40
C PHE A 374 2.82 21.29 10.99
N ASN A 375 3.23 22.28 10.20
CA ASN A 375 3.36 23.67 10.64
C ASN A 375 2.03 24.36 10.93
N THR A 376 0.96 23.95 10.22
CA THR A 376 -0.42 24.33 10.53
C THR A 376 -0.78 23.81 11.91
N LEU A 377 -0.67 22.50 12.13
CA LEU A 377 -1.07 21.87 13.37
C LEU A 377 -0.21 22.29 14.57
N LYS A 378 1.08 22.56 14.38
CA LYS A 378 1.98 23.01 15.46
C LYS A 378 1.56 24.35 16.07
N ARG A 379 0.77 25.16 15.36
CA ARG A 379 0.19 26.41 15.88
C ARG A 379 -1.00 26.20 16.79
N TYR A 380 -1.73 25.11 16.56
CA TYR A 380 -3.03 24.87 17.17
C TYR A 380 -3.05 23.66 18.11
N THR A 381 -1.96 22.90 18.16
CA THR A 381 -1.85 21.66 18.93
C THR A 381 -0.43 21.49 19.48
N ASN A 382 -0.24 20.48 20.32
CA ASN A 382 1.09 20.07 20.73
C ASN A 382 1.88 19.43 19.57
N THR A 383 3.21 19.34 19.72
CA THR A 383 4.10 18.81 18.68
C THR A 383 3.79 17.36 18.31
N SER A 384 3.24 16.56 19.24
CA SER A 384 2.86 15.17 18.96
C SER A 384 1.66 15.09 18.02
N SER A 385 0.60 15.87 18.24
CA SER A 385 -0.55 15.96 17.33
C SER A 385 -0.14 16.55 15.97
N ALA A 386 0.75 17.54 15.95
CA ALA A 386 1.30 18.06 14.70
C ALA A 386 2.06 16.99 13.90
N ALA A 387 2.91 16.20 14.57
CA ALA A 387 3.61 15.07 13.97
C ALA A 387 2.64 14.02 13.42
N VAL A 388 1.56 13.72 14.15
CA VAL A 388 0.51 12.80 13.68
C VAL A 388 -0.06 13.27 12.34
N GLY A 389 -0.43 14.55 12.20
CA GLY A 389 -0.99 15.05 10.94
C GLY A 389 -0.01 14.95 9.77
N GLY A 390 1.25 15.39 9.96
CA GLY A 390 2.26 15.29 8.91
C GLY A 390 2.54 13.84 8.48
N VAL A 391 2.71 12.93 9.45
CA VAL A 391 2.96 11.50 9.21
C VAL A 391 1.77 10.83 8.55
N VAL A 392 0.54 11.09 9.03
CA VAL A 392 -0.67 10.51 8.43
C VAL A 392 -0.77 10.93 6.97
N PHE A 393 -0.66 12.22 6.65
CA PHE A 393 -0.81 12.71 5.28
C PHE A 393 0.14 12.01 4.31
N VAL A 394 1.43 11.95 4.65
CA VAL A 394 2.43 11.33 3.77
C VAL A 394 2.24 9.81 3.67
N CYS A 395 1.58 9.16 4.63
CA CYS A 395 1.30 7.72 4.60
C CYS A 395 -0.09 7.36 4.03
N ILE A 396 -0.87 8.31 3.53
CA ILE A 396 -2.15 8.00 2.89
C ILE A 396 -1.88 7.19 1.60
N PRO A 397 -2.59 6.07 1.35
CA PRO A 397 -2.39 5.26 0.15
C PRO A 397 -2.47 6.05 -1.15
N MET A 398 -3.45 6.95 -1.31
CA MET A 398 -3.52 7.83 -2.48
C MET A 398 -2.30 8.75 -2.61
N VAL A 399 -1.83 9.33 -1.50
CA VAL A 399 -0.68 10.25 -1.49
C VAL A 399 0.61 9.51 -1.84
N GLY A 400 0.79 8.29 -1.32
CA GLY A 400 1.96 7.49 -1.66
C GLY A 400 1.92 6.90 -3.07
N PHE A 401 0.75 6.55 -3.58
CA PHE A 401 0.62 6.14 -4.97
C PHE A 401 0.92 7.32 -5.91
N ASN A 402 0.25 8.46 -5.70
CA ASN A 402 0.42 9.63 -6.55
C ASN A 402 1.79 10.30 -6.43
N SER A 403 2.58 10.05 -5.38
CA SER A 403 3.94 10.63 -5.30
C SER A 403 4.89 10.05 -6.34
N GLU A 404 4.60 8.87 -6.89
CA GLU A 404 5.43 8.21 -7.91
C GLU A 404 5.05 8.60 -9.35
N PHE A 405 4.03 9.45 -9.49
CA PHE A 405 3.59 9.98 -10.77
C PHE A 405 3.51 11.51 -10.69
N ILE A 406 3.89 12.21 -11.75
CA ILE A 406 3.61 13.65 -11.84
C ILE A 406 2.28 13.88 -12.55
N THR A 407 1.31 14.40 -11.81
CA THR A 407 0.01 14.83 -12.34
C THR A 407 -0.33 16.20 -11.81
N THR A 408 -1.46 16.75 -12.24
CA THR A 408 -2.00 18.02 -11.70
C THR A 408 -2.31 17.97 -10.19
N ASP A 409 -2.39 16.78 -9.58
CA ASP A 409 -2.72 16.63 -8.16
C ASP A 409 -1.56 17.03 -7.24
N ALA A 410 -0.31 16.76 -7.61
CA ALA A 410 0.86 17.12 -6.79
C ALA A 410 0.95 18.64 -6.51
N PRO A 411 0.93 19.53 -7.52
CA PRO A 411 0.91 20.97 -7.28
C PRO A 411 -0.40 21.45 -6.64
N LEU A 412 -1.55 20.87 -7.02
CA LEU A 412 -2.84 21.21 -6.41
C LEU A 412 -2.81 20.99 -4.89
N LEU A 413 -2.39 19.81 -4.42
CA LEU A 413 -2.40 19.48 -2.99
C LEU A 413 -1.41 20.34 -2.20
N PHE A 414 -0.26 20.68 -2.80
CA PHE A 414 0.68 21.61 -2.20
C PHE A 414 0.08 23.00 -2.01
N PHE A 415 -0.45 23.62 -3.05
CA PHE A 415 -1.06 24.94 -2.96
C PHE A 415 -2.36 24.94 -2.13
N TRP A 416 -3.13 23.85 -2.15
CA TRP A 416 -4.28 23.68 -1.28
C TRP A 416 -3.87 23.66 0.19
N SER A 417 -2.78 22.97 0.56
CA SER A 417 -2.31 22.94 1.94
C SER A 417 -1.88 24.32 2.44
N LEU A 418 -1.21 25.12 1.58
CA LEU A 418 -0.84 26.51 1.88
C LEU A 418 -2.06 27.41 2.01
N ALA A 419 -3.03 27.28 1.11
CA ALA A 419 -4.26 28.04 1.17
C ALA A 419 -5.08 27.69 2.43
N VAL A 420 -5.15 26.42 2.84
CA VAL A 420 -5.74 26.02 4.13
C VAL A 420 -5.01 26.71 5.29
N TYR A 421 -3.67 26.64 5.33
CA TYR A 421 -2.87 27.31 6.36
C TYR A 421 -3.17 28.82 6.45
N PHE A 422 -3.18 29.53 5.32
CA PHE A 422 -3.45 30.97 5.32
C PHE A 422 -4.91 31.31 5.58
N SER A 423 -5.87 30.46 5.22
CA SER A 423 -7.29 30.65 5.55
C SER A 423 -7.54 30.65 7.05
N LEU A 424 -6.89 29.74 7.80
CA LEU A 424 -6.96 29.69 9.26
C LEU A 424 -6.32 30.93 9.88
N ARG A 425 -5.15 31.34 9.38
CA ARG A 425 -4.48 32.56 9.85
C ARG A 425 -5.23 33.85 9.51
N ALA A 426 -5.96 33.86 8.41
CA ALA A 426 -6.74 35.00 7.97
C ALA A 426 -7.93 35.22 8.90
N ILE A 427 -8.63 34.16 9.31
CA ILE A 427 -9.72 34.28 10.29
C ILE A 427 -9.20 34.61 11.71
N ASP A 428 -8.00 34.17 12.07
CA ASP A 428 -7.38 34.48 13.38
C ASP A 428 -6.96 35.95 13.52
N GLN A 429 -6.23 36.45 12.53
CA GLN A 429 -5.50 37.72 12.65
C GLN A 429 -6.15 38.84 11.85
N ASN A 430 -7.09 38.51 10.95
CA ASN A 430 -7.67 39.43 9.97
C ASN A 430 -6.63 40.38 9.33
N SER A 431 -5.46 39.85 8.98
CA SER A 431 -4.37 40.65 8.41
C SER A 431 -4.40 40.62 6.88
N ILE A 432 -4.14 41.77 6.26
CA ILE A 432 -4.06 41.90 4.79
C ILE A 432 -3.03 40.92 4.22
N LYS A 433 -1.90 40.71 4.90
CA LYS A 433 -0.88 39.74 4.49
C LYS A 433 -1.43 38.30 4.36
N ASN A 434 -2.19 37.84 5.35
CA ASN A 434 -2.74 36.47 5.32
C ASN A 434 -3.80 36.33 4.21
N TRP A 435 -4.64 37.35 4.02
CA TRP A 435 -5.63 37.38 2.94
C TRP A 435 -4.97 37.43 1.55
N LEU A 436 -3.95 38.26 1.36
CA LEU A 436 -3.17 38.34 0.13
C LEU A 436 -2.54 36.99 -0.20
N LEU A 437 -1.85 36.36 0.77
CA LEU A 437 -1.22 35.06 0.57
C LEU A 437 -2.25 33.94 0.34
N LEU A 438 -3.42 33.99 0.99
CA LEU A 438 -4.54 33.09 0.67
C LEU A 438 -4.95 33.24 -0.80
N GLY A 439 -5.08 34.47 -1.29
CA GLY A 439 -5.40 34.76 -2.70
C GLY A 439 -4.32 34.22 -3.65
N VAL A 440 -3.05 34.48 -3.36
CA VAL A 440 -1.91 34.00 -4.17
C VAL A 440 -1.91 32.48 -4.29
N PHE A 441 -1.95 31.76 -3.17
CA PHE A 441 -1.93 30.29 -3.20
C PHE A 441 -3.22 29.69 -3.75
N THR A 442 -4.36 30.38 -3.63
CA THR A 442 -5.60 29.97 -4.30
C THR A 442 -5.49 30.10 -5.82
N GLY A 443 -4.96 31.23 -6.32
CA GLY A 443 -4.72 31.44 -7.75
C GLY A 443 -3.74 30.42 -8.34
N LEU A 444 -2.62 30.17 -7.65
CA LEU A 444 -1.64 29.14 -8.06
C LEU A 444 -2.24 27.72 -8.03
N GLY A 445 -3.10 27.42 -7.06
CA GLY A 445 -3.85 26.16 -7.04
C GLY A 445 -4.83 26.03 -8.22
N MET A 446 -5.49 27.12 -8.62
CA MET A 446 -6.35 27.13 -9.82
C MET A 446 -5.54 26.95 -11.10
N LEU A 447 -4.33 27.51 -11.16
CA LEU A 447 -3.34 27.24 -12.22
C LEU A 447 -2.77 25.81 -12.18
N SER A 448 -3.08 25.03 -11.14
CA SER A 448 -2.76 23.61 -11.07
C SER A 448 -3.91 22.74 -11.55
N LYS A 449 -5.12 23.00 -11.04
CA LYS A 449 -6.33 22.27 -11.39
C LYS A 449 -7.57 23.10 -11.03
N TYR A 450 -8.56 23.15 -11.92
CA TYR A 450 -9.78 23.93 -11.73
C TYR A 450 -10.57 23.54 -10.46
N THR A 451 -10.41 22.30 -10.00
CA THR A 451 -10.97 21.80 -8.72
C THR A 451 -10.61 22.68 -7.51
N MET A 452 -9.52 23.45 -7.56
CA MET A 452 -9.17 24.43 -6.52
C MET A 452 -10.31 25.43 -6.23
N GLY A 453 -11.20 25.70 -7.19
CA GLY A 453 -12.37 26.57 -7.01
C GLY A 453 -13.31 26.15 -5.87
N ALA A 454 -13.29 24.88 -5.44
CA ALA A 454 -14.04 24.43 -4.27
C ALA A 454 -13.54 25.06 -2.95
N LEU A 455 -12.26 25.44 -2.85
CA LEU A 455 -11.70 26.04 -1.64
C LEU A 455 -12.26 27.46 -1.35
N PRO A 456 -12.23 28.43 -2.27
CA PRO A 456 -12.84 29.75 -2.01
C PRO A 456 -14.35 29.63 -1.75
N LEU A 457 -15.06 28.74 -2.46
CA LEU A 457 -16.48 28.46 -2.14
C LEU A 457 -16.66 28.00 -0.70
N ALA A 458 -15.79 27.14 -0.18
CA ALA A 458 -15.83 26.72 1.21
C ALA A 458 -15.51 27.85 2.20
N VAL A 459 -14.51 28.69 1.89
CA VAL A 459 -14.14 29.82 2.75
C VAL A 459 -15.28 30.83 2.82
N PHE A 460 -15.85 31.25 1.68
CA PHE A 460 -16.98 32.19 1.66
C PHE A 460 -18.26 31.58 2.24
N GLY A 461 -18.54 30.30 1.97
CA GLY A 461 -19.66 29.58 2.58
C GLY A 461 -19.56 29.53 4.10
N TYR A 462 -18.36 29.24 4.62
CA TYR A 462 -18.08 29.31 6.05
C TYR A 462 -18.32 30.72 6.60
N LEU A 463 -17.70 31.75 6.02
CA LEU A 463 -17.86 33.13 6.48
C LEU A 463 -19.33 33.56 6.48
N ALA A 464 -20.09 33.18 5.44
CA ALA A 464 -21.51 33.50 5.36
C ALA A 464 -22.36 32.80 6.44
N SER A 465 -22.02 31.55 6.79
CA SER A 465 -22.76 30.77 7.80
C SER A 465 -22.32 31.04 9.25
N SER A 466 -21.09 31.50 9.46
CA SER A 466 -20.46 31.58 10.78
C SER A 466 -20.86 32.86 11.49
N LYS A 467 -21.71 32.76 12.52
CA LYS A 467 -22.12 33.94 13.33
C LYS A 467 -20.92 34.74 13.87
N GLN A 468 -19.83 34.04 14.22
CA GLN A 468 -18.62 34.65 14.76
C GLN A 468 -17.79 35.39 13.70
N HIS A 469 -17.73 34.88 12.47
CA HIS A 469 -16.79 35.38 11.45
C HIS A 469 -17.46 36.09 10.27
N ARG A 470 -18.80 36.13 10.21
CA ARG A 470 -19.55 36.77 9.12
C ARG A 470 -19.22 38.24 8.90
N PHE A 471 -18.83 38.96 9.96
CA PHE A 471 -18.42 40.36 9.85
C PHE A 471 -17.20 40.55 8.93
N LEU A 472 -16.37 39.51 8.72
CA LEU A 472 -15.23 39.57 7.81
C LEU A 472 -15.67 39.78 6.36
N LEU A 473 -16.88 39.40 5.96
CA LEU A 473 -17.41 39.67 4.61
C LEU A 473 -17.60 41.17 4.35
N ALA A 474 -17.73 41.99 5.38
CA ALA A 474 -17.76 43.45 5.25
C ALA A 474 -16.35 44.08 5.25
N LYS A 475 -15.29 43.27 5.39
CA LYS A 475 -13.89 43.73 5.39
C LYS A 475 -13.27 43.52 4.03
N PHE A 476 -12.28 44.35 3.70
CA PHE A 476 -11.56 44.29 2.43
C PHE A 476 -10.78 42.97 2.21
N GLY A 477 -10.32 42.32 3.29
CA GLY A 477 -9.45 41.14 3.24
C GLY A 477 -9.94 39.97 2.37
N PRO A 478 -11.11 39.35 2.66
CA PRO A 478 -11.62 38.24 1.86
C PRO A 478 -11.79 38.57 0.37
N TRP A 479 -12.21 39.79 0.05
CA TRP A 479 -12.38 40.26 -1.33
C TRP A 479 -11.05 40.50 -2.02
N LEU A 480 -10.04 41.01 -1.32
CA LEU A 480 -8.67 41.08 -1.83
C LEU A 480 -8.14 39.68 -2.17
N ALA A 481 -8.38 38.69 -1.31
CA ALA A 481 -7.98 37.31 -1.57
C ALA A 481 -8.65 36.76 -2.84
N ALA A 482 -9.97 36.98 -3.00
CA ALA A 482 -10.72 36.58 -4.18
C ALA A 482 -10.23 37.29 -5.46
N PHE A 483 -10.01 38.60 -5.39
CA PHE A 483 -9.49 39.39 -6.51
C PHE A 483 -8.10 38.90 -6.94
N VAL A 484 -7.18 38.70 -5.99
CA VAL A 484 -5.82 38.24 -6.29
C VAL A 484 -5.82 36.82 -6.86
N ALA A 485 -6.63 35.92 -6.31
CA ALA A 485 -6.79 34.58 -6.86
C ALA A 485 -7.30 34.63 -8.31
N GLY A 486 -8.34 35.45 -8.56
CA GLY A 486 -8.90 35.68 -9.89
C GLY A 486 -7.91 36.33 -10.86
N ALA A 487 -7.10 37.29 -10.41
CA ALA A 487 -6.09 37.96 -11.24
C ALA A 487 -4.92 37.04 -11.61
N ILE A 488 -4.54 36.10 -10.75
CA ILE A 488 -3.55 35.08 -11.12
C ILE A 488 -4.17 34.06 -12.08
N PHE A 489 -5.37 33.58 -11.77
CA PHE A 489 -6.07 32.60 -12.60
C PHE A 489 -6.48 33.16 -13.97
N SER A 490 -6.68 34.48 -14.08
CA SER A 490 -7.05 35.13 -15.34
C SER A 490 -5.99 34.95 -16.42
N SER A 491 -4.72 34.71 -16.07
CA SER A 491 -3.69 34.34 -17.04
C SER A 491 -4.06 33.11 -17.86
N ASN A 492 -4.60 32.07 -17.23
CA ASN A 492 -5.09 30.86 -17.91
C ASN A 492 -6.43 31.08 -18.63
N ILE A 493 -7.29 31.96 -18.11
CA ILE A 493 -8.54 32.33 -18.79
C ILE A 493 -8.24 33.08 -20.09
N ILE A 494 -7.33 34.05 -20.05
CA ILE A 494 -6.87 34.82 -21.22
C ILE A 494 -6.24 33.87 -22.23
N TRP A 495 -5.38 32.95 -21.77
CA TRP A 495 -4.81 31.93 -22.63
C TRP A 495 -5.88 31.10 -23.33
N ASN A 496 -6.90 30.63 -22.60
CA ASN A 496 -8.02 29.89 -23.18
C ASN A 496 -8.80 30.74 -24.21
N ALA A 497 -9.08 32.01 -23.90
CA ALA A 497 -9.79 32.90 -24.82
C ALA A 497 -9.01 33.10 -26.13
N LEU A 498 -7.67 33.20 -26.06
CA LEU A 498 -6.79 33.29 -27.22
C LEU A 498 -6.65 31.97 -28.00
N ASN A 499 -7.04 30.84 -27.39
CA ASN A 499 -6.95 29.50 -27.97
C ASN A 499 -8.34 28.84 -28.11
N ASN A 500 -9.38 29.62 -28.42
CA ASN A 500 -10.74 29.16 -28.72
C ASN A 500 -11.40 28.31 -27.62
N TRP A 501 -11.04 28.55 -26.35
CA TRP A 501 -11.58 27.83 -25.19
C TRP A 501 -11.37 26.31 -25.25
N ILE A 502 -10.31 25.86 -25.94
CA ILE A 502 -10.06 24.43 -26.22
C ILE A 502 -10.03 23.55 -24.95
N ALA A 503 -9.47 24.05 -23.85
CA ALA A 503 -9.42 23.27 -22.60
C ALA A 503 -10.77 23.15 -21.90
N LEU A 504 -11.66 24.13 -22.08
CA LEU A 504 -13.02 24.10 -21.57
C LEU A 504 -13.90 23.16 -22.40
N GLN A 505 -13.79 23.20 -23.73
CA GLN A 505 -14.47 22.25 -24.63
C GLN A 505 -14.12 20.81 -24.28
N HIS A 506 -12.83 20.51 -24.14
CA HIS A 506 -12.37 19.17 -23.76
C HIS A 506 -12.84 18.75 -22.35
N THR A 507 -12.86 19.68 -21.39
CA THR A 507 -13.36 19.38 -20.03
C THR A 507 -14.85 19.07 -20.03
N GLN A 508 -15.63 19.74 -20.89
CA GLN A 508 -17.05 19.48 -21.07
C GLN A 508 -17.29 18.10 -21.72
N GLU A 509 -16.54 17.74 -22.75
CA GLU A 509 -16.62 16.42 -23.41
C GLU A 509 -16.36 15.26 -22.44
N ILE A 510 -15.35 15.36 -21.56
CA ILE A 510 -15.09 14.30 -20.55
C ILE A 510 -16.21 14.22 -19.51
N SER A 511 -16.88 15.34 -19.24
CA SER A 511 -17.98 15.40 -18.26
C SER A 511 -19.31 14.91 -18.83
N GLN A 512 -19.44 14.84 -20.15
CA GLN A 512 -20.59 14.27 -20.86
C GLN A 512 -20.29 12.83 -21.26
N SER A 513 -20.46 11.88 -20.32
CA SER A 513 -20.48 10.45 -20.64
C SER A 513 -21.92 10.00 -20.89
N ASP A 514 -22.16 9.31 -22.01
CA ASP A 514 -23.43 8.67 -22.44
C ASP A 514 -23.93 7.59 -21.47
N GLY A 515 -24.28 7.98 -20.24
CA GLY A 515 -24.82 7.09 -19.21
C GLY A 515 -26.18 7.59 -18.72
N ASP A 516 -27.00 6.66 -18.20
CA ASP A 516 -28.28 6.98 -17.59
C ASP A 516 -28.16 8.13 -16.60
N LEU A 517 -29.03 9.14 -16.75
CA LEU A 517 -29.13 10.26 -15.83
C LEU A 517 -29.49 9.71 -14.44
N PHE A 518 -28.58 9.90 -13.49
CA PHE A 518 -28.67 9.55 -12.07
C PHE A 518 -28.38 8.08 -11.70
N ASN A 519 -27.21 7.88 -11.07
CA ASN A 519 -26.74 6.55 -10.66
C ASN A 519 -26.23 6.56 -9.21
N ILE A 520 -26.89 5.81 -8.33
CA ILE A 520 -26.54 5.79 -6.89
C ILE A 520 -25.36 4.85 -6.57
N ILE A 521 -25.14 3.82 -7.40
CA ILE A 521 -24.06 2.84 -7.19
C ILE A 521 -22.68 3.51 -7.29
N PRO A 522 -22.35 4.28 -8.35
CA PRO A 522 -21.06 4.98 -8.44
C PRO A 522 -20.84 6.00 -7.32
N LEU A 523 -21.91 6.58 -6.75
CA LEU A 523 -21.81 7.43 -5.57
C LEU A 523 -21.35 6.62 -4.34
N PHE A 524 -21.93 5.45 -4.08
CA PHE A 524 -21.48 4.58 -2.99
C PHE A 524 -20.06 4.06 -3.21
N GLU A 525 -19.74 3.66 -4.44
CA GLU A 525 -18.38 3.26 -4.83
C GLU A 525 -17.37 4.38 -4.60
N PHE A 526 -17.74 5.62 -4.94
CA PHE A 526 -16.91 6.79 -4.69
C PHE A 526 -16.60 6.95 -3.20
N TRP A 527 -17.61 6.96 -2.33
CA TRP A 527 -17.41 7.09 -0.88
C TRP A 527 -16.62 5.93 -0.28
N ALA A 528 -16.94 4.69 -0.65
CA ALA A 528 -16.19 3.51 -0.22
C ALA A 528 -14.71 3.63 -0.64
N THR A 529 -14.47 4.08 -1.87
CA THR A 529 -13.13 4.31 -2.38
C THR A 529 -12.43 5.39 -1.58
N GLN A 530 -13.06 6.56 -1.32
CA GLN A 530 -12.46 7.64 -0.51
C GLN A 530 -11.97 7.13 0.85
N LEU A 531 -12.77 6.32 1.54
CA LEU A 531 -12.38 5.74 2.84
C LEU A 531 -11.24 4.73 2.73
N LEU A 532 -11.19 3.96 1.63
CA LEU A 532 -10.12 3.01 1.36
C LEU A 532 -8.81 3.72 1.02
N ILE A 533 -8.85 4.71 0.12
CA ILE A 533 -7.67 5.42 -0.37
C ILE A 533 -7.11 6.42 0.66
N PHE A 534 -7.89 6.82 1.67
CA PHE A 534 -7.42 7.52 2.88
C PHE A 534 -6.75 6.56 3.88
N GLY A 535 -7.08 5.27 3.84
CA GLY A 535 -6.61 4.22 4.73
C GLY A 535 -7.71 3.79 5.72
N PRO A 536 -8.22 2.54 5.68
CA PRO A 536 -9.43 2.14 6.43
C PRO A 536 -9.38 2.40 7.94
N VAL A 537 -8.22 2.16 8.57
CA VAL A 537 -8.03 2.41 10.02
C VAL A 537 -7.98 3.91 10.31
N ILE A 538 -7.36 4.70 9.44
CA ILE A 538 -7.25 6.16 9.59
C ILE A 538 -8.63 6.81 9.38
N SER A 539 -9.38 6.34 8.38
CA SER A 539 -10.79 6.69 8.15
C SER A 539 -11.65 6.42 9.39
N TYR A 540 -11.49 5.24 10.01
CA TYR A 540 -12.18 4.92 11.27
C TYR A 540 -11.82 5.89 12.40
N LEU A 541 -10.53 6.21 12.57
CA LEU A 541 -10.07 7.16 13.59
C LEU A 541 -10.68 8.56 13.36
N LEU A 542 -10.73 9.03 12.11
CA LEU A 542 -11.32 10.31 11.76
C LEU A 542 -12.82 10.35 12.05
N ILE A 543 -13.58 9.37 11.55
CA ILE A 543 -15.04 9.32 11.74
C ILE A 543 -15.40 9.34 13.22
N ARG A 544 -14.70 8.56 14.04
CA ARG A 544 -14.92 8.52 15.48
C ARG A 544 -14.56 9.83 16.18
N SER A 545 -13.52 10.51 15.72
CA SER A 545 -13.12 11.83 16.22
C SER A 545 -14.16 12.90 15.89
N LEU A 546 -14.72 12.86 14.67
CA LEU A 546 -15.83 13.74 14.26
C LEU A 546 -17.12 13.47 15.05
N ILE A 547 -17.45 12.19 15.30
CA ILE A 547 -18.62 11.82 16.14
C ILE A 547 -18.43 12.31 17.58
N ALA A 548 -17.24 12.15 18.16
CA ALA A 548 -16.95 12.62 19.52
C ALA A 548 -17.04 14.14 19.61
N TYR A 549 -16.50 14.87 18.63
CA TYR A 549 -16.65 16.32 18.52
C TYR A 549 -18.12 16.77 18.55
N LYS A 550 -18.99 16.14 17.74
CA LYS A 550 -20.43 16.48 17.70
C LYS A 550 -21.13 16.28 19.05
N LYS A 551 -20.65 15.35 19.88
CA LYS A 551 -21.22 15.05 21.21
C LYS A 551 -20.63 15.89 22.34
N THR A 552 -19.59 16.66 22.07
CA THR A 552 -18.87 17.41 23.10
C THR A 552 -19.34 18.86 23.08
N GLU A 553 -19.91 19.33 24.18
CA GLU A 553 -20.03 20.76 24.43
C GLU A 553 -18.63 21.30 24.77
N LEU A 554 -18.00 21.96 23.79
CA LEU A 554 -16.72 22.61 24.03
C LEU A 554 -16.95 23.81 24.95
N LYS A 555 -16.36 23.76 26.15
CA LYS A 555 -16.31 24.93 27.05
C LYS A 555 -15.58 26.08 26.36
N GLU A 556 -16.16 27.27 26.43
CA GLU A 556 -15.49 28.51 26.04
C GLU A 556 -14.12 28.60 26.75
N GLY A 557 -13.07 28.92 26.00
CA GLY A 557 -11.72 29.12 26.55
C GLY A 557 -10.76 27.92 26.49
N THR A 558 -11.17 26.75 25.98
CA THR A 558 -10.17 25.76 25.51
C THR A 558 -9.51 26.28 24.23
N ALA A 559 -8.18 26.25 24.15
CA ALA A 559 -7.35 27.03 23.21
C ALA A 559 -7.49 26.68 21.69
N PHE A 560 -8.61 26.13 21.25
CA PHE A 560 -8.95 25.89 19.86
C PHE A 560 -10.41 26.28 19.60
N HIS A 561 -10.63 27.28 18.74
CA HIS A 561 -11.97 27.85 18.52
C HIS A 561 -12.80 26.95 17.61
N SER A 562 -14.07 26.73 17.96
CA SER A 562 -15.07 26.02 17.14
C SER A 562 -15.13 26.53 15.69
N GLY A 563 -14.79 27.81 15.48
CA GLY A 563 -14.66 28.43 14.18
C GLY A 563 -13.67 27.75 13.23
N HIS A 564 -12.49 27.33 13.69
CA HIS A 564 -11.47 26.69 12.84
C HIS A 564 -11.90 25.30 12.38
N ILE A 565 -12.45 24.48 13.28
CA ILE A 565 -13.00 23.16 12.92
C ILE A 565 -14.14 23.34 11.92
N ALA A 566 -15.03 24.32 12.13
CA ALA A 566 -16.12 24.59 11.21
C ALA A 566 -15.59 24.99 9.81
N LEU A 567 -14.58 25.85 9.70
CA LEU A 567 -13.94 26.19 8.43
C LEU A 567 -13.33 24.96 7.74
N LEU A 568 -12.61 24.12 8.47
CA LEU A 568 -12.02 22.89 7.95
C LEU A 568 -13.09 21.88 7.48
N ILE A 569 -14.19 21.76 8.22
CA ILE A 569 -15.35 20.93 7.82
C ILE A 569 -15.97 21.48 6.53
N TRP A 570 -16.14 22.81 6.39
CA TRP A 570 -16.60 23.42 5.14
C TRP A 570 -15.67 23.07 3.97
N GLN A 571 -14.36 23.24 4.14
CA GLN A 571 -13.36 22.93 3.11
C GLN A 571 -13.36 21.46 2.71
N MET A 572 -13.51 20.55 3.68
CA MET A 572 -13.65 19.12 3.42
C MET A 572 -14.98 18.78 2.70
N SER A 573 -16.07 19.40 3.13
CA SER A 573 -17.42 19.02 2.70
C SER A 573 -17.76 19.54 1.30
N VAL A 574 -17.33 20.76 0.95
CA VAL A 574 -17.63 21.35 -0.37
C VAL A 574 -17.00 20.53 -1.50
N ILE A 575 -15.74 20.11 -1.36
CA ILE A 575 -15.08 19.29 -2.38
C ILE A 575 -15.69 17.88 -2.44
N LEU A 576 -15.97 17.24 -1.30
CA LEU A 576 -16.60 15.92 -1.28
C LEU A 576 -18.01 15.96 -1.87
N PHE A 577 -18.78 17.00 -1.57
CA PHE A 577 -20.13 17.18 -2.08
C PHE A 577 -20.12 17.46 -3.59
N GLY A 578 -19.25 18.34 -4.06
CA GLY A 578 -19.11 18.64 -5.49
C GLY A 578 -18.77 17.39 -6.32
N ILE A 579 -17.80 16.58 -5.86
CA ILE A 579 -17.46 15.33 -6.55
C ILE A 579 -18.52 14.24 -6.34
N SER A 580 -19.27 14.26 -5.23
CA SER A 580 -20.42 13.37 -5.05
C SER A 580 -21.53 13.65 -6.06
N ILE A 581 -21.81 14.92 -6.37
CA ILE A 581 -22.74 15.29 -7.45
C ILE A 581 -22.23 14.73 -8.77
N GLN A 582 -20.94 14.92 -9.08
CA GLN A 582 -20.35 14.36 -10.29
C GLN A 582 -20.47 12.83 -10.35
N ALA A 583 -20.19 12.14 -9.24
CA ALA A 583 -20.30 10.68 -9.12
C ALA A 583 -21.74 10.17 -9.26
N PHE A 584 -22.71 11.00 -8.86
CA PHE A 584 -24.12 10.68 -9.00
C PHE A 584 -24.62 10.89 -10.44
N MET A 585 -24.09 11.91 -11.12
CA MET A 585 -24.46 12.23 -12.51
C MET A 585 -23.68 11.40 -13.54
N SER A 586 -22.47 10.96 -13.22
CA SER A 586 -21.52 10.32 -14.14
C SER A 586 -20.41 9.59 -13.36
N ARG A 587 -19.45 8.98 -14.06
CA ARG A 587 -18.29 8.36 -13.40
C ARG A 587 -17.35 9.44 -12.82
N ALA A 588 -17.05 9.34 -11.52
CA ALA A 588 -16.04 10.18 -10.86
C ALA A 588 -14.78 9.38 -10.53
N PHE A 589 -13.60 9.92 -10.88
CA PHE A 589 -12.34 9.30 -10.48
C PHE A 589 -12.01 9.62 -9.01
N PRO A 590 -11.48 8.65 -8.23
CA PRO A 590 -11.26 8.85 -6.80
C PRO A 590 -10.32 10.00 -6.45
N ASN A 591 -9.29 10.25 -7.26
CA ASN A 591 -8.32 11.31 -7.03
C ASN A 591 -8.90 12.72 -7.21
N TRP A 592 -10.05 12.89 -7.87
CA TRP A 592 -10.66 14.21 -8.08
C TRP A 592 -11.05 14.90 -6.76
N ALA A 593 -11.38 14.12 -5.73
CA ALA A 593 -11.67 14.66 -4.41
C ALA A 593 -10.42 14.81 -3.52
N GLY A 594 -9.25 14.36 -3.98
CA GLY A 594 -8.01 14.24 -3.19
C GLY A 594 -7.69 15.37 -2.19
N PRO A 595 -7.97 16.67 -2.48
CA PRO A 595 -7.75 17.75 -1.52
C PRO A 595 -8.48 17.61 -0.17
N TRP A 596 -9.61 16.89 -0.08
CA TRP A 596 -10.31 16.69 1.20
C TRP A 596 -9.42 16.00 2.24
N MET A 597 -8.44 15.22 1.80
CA MET A 597 -7.54 14.47 2.68
C MET A 597 -6.58 15.37 3.48
N ILE A 598 -6.28 16.57 2.98
CA ILE A 598 -5.49 17.57 3.70
C ILE A 598 -6.26 18.01 4.94
N THR A 599 -7.49 18.47 4.76
CA THR A 599 -8.32 18.97 5.87
C THR A 599 -8.77 17.85 6.79
N ALA A 600 -9.06 16.66 6.27
CA ALA A 600 -9.33 15.46 7.06
C ALA A 600 -8.17 15.07 7.98
N THR A 601 -6.93 15.15 7.49
CA THR A 601 -5.75 14.84 8.29
C THR A 601 -5.55 15.87 9.41
N ILE A 602 -5.77 17.15 9.10
CA ILE A 602 -5.73 18.24 10.10
C ILE A 602 -6.84 18.01 11.15
N LEU A 603 -8.07 17.71 10.73
CA LEU A 603 -9.19 17.42 11.62
C LEU A 603 -8.92 16.21 12.53
N LEU A 604 -8.37 15.12 11.98
CA LEU A 604 -7.99 13.96 12.79
C LEU A 604 -6.97 14.33 13.87
N ALA A 605 -5.91 15.07 13.51
CA ALA A 605 -4.87 15.49 14.43
C ALA A 605 -5.38 16.43 15.54
N LEU A 606 -6.40 17.24 15.23
CA LEU A 606 -7.08 18.12 16.19
C LEU A 606 -8.03 17.37 17.13
N LEU A 607 -8.81 16.44 16.59
CA LEU A 607 -9.98 15.89 17.27
C LEU A 607 -9.76 14.54 17.95
N TRP A 608 -8.68 13.82 17.62
CA TRP A 608 -8.42 12.51 18.21
C TRP A 608 -8.43 12.47 19.75
N PRO A 609 -7.96 13.50 20.50
CA PRO A 609 -7.97 13.46 21.95
C PRO A 609 -9.38 13.40 22.55
N LEU A 610 -10.40 13.84 21.81
CA LEU A 610 -11.81 13.79 22.24
C LEU A 610 -12.39 12.36 22.17
N ALA A 611 -11.87 11.52 21.27
CA ALA A 611 -12.42 10.20 21.00
C ALA A 611 -11.60 9.06 21.65
N TYR A 612 -10.35 9.31 22.01
CA TYR A 612 -9.41 8.25 22.37
C TYR A 612 -8.47 8.64 23.51
N SER A 613 -8.17 7.66 24.37
CA SER A 613 -6.97 7.75 25.20
C SER A 613 -5.71 7.67 24.33
N SER A 614 -4.65 8.38 24.73
CA SER A 614 -3.36 8.40 24.01
C SER A 614 -2.87 6.99 23.65
N THR A 615 -2.88 6.07 24.61
CA THR A 615 -2.44 4.67 24.39
C THR A 615 -3.26 3.95 23.31
N ARG A 616 -4.59 4.14 23.28
CA ARG A 616 -5.47 3.49 22.30
C ARG A 616 -5.29 4.12 20.92
N PHE A 617 -5.23 5.45 20.85
CA PHE A 617 -5.01 6.18 19.62
C PHE A 617 -3.70 5.77 18.93
N PHE A 618 -2.57 5.88 19.62
CA PHE A 618 -1.27 5.55 19.04
C PHE A 618 -1.11 4.07 18.71
N ARG A 619 -1.87 3.16 19.34
CA ARG A 619 -1.92 1.75 18.93
C ARG A 619 -2.60 1.60 17.57
N LEU A 620 -3.81 2.15 17.43
CA LEU A 620 -4.57 2.07 16.18
C LEU A 620 -3.88 2.85 15.05
N LEU A 621 -3.33 4.03 15.35
CA LEU A 621 -2.56 4.82 14.39
C LEU A 621 -1.38 4.01 13.84
N ARG A 622 -0.57 3.39 14.69
CA ARG A 622 0.55 2.55 14.24
C ARG A 622 0.09 1.37 13.38
N THR A 623 -1.01 0.72 13.75
CA THR A 623 -1.61 -0.34 12.92
C THR A 623 -2.05 0.19 11.55
N GLY A 624 -2.73 1.34 11.51
CA GLY A 624 -3.17 1.95 10.26
C GLY A 624 -2.02 2.39 9.37
N LEU A 625 -1.01 3.06 9.93
CA LEU A 625 0.19 3.45 9.20
C LEU A 625 0.97 2.24 8.68
N ALA A 626 1.10 1.18 9.49
CA ALA A 626 1.76 -0.05 9.06
C ALA A 626 1.01 -0.71 7.87
N ILE A 627 -0.32 -0.80 7.93
CA ILE A 627 -1.13 -1.32 6.82
C ILE A 627 -0.90 -0.48 5.56
N ASN A 628 -1.00 0.85 5.66
CA ASN A 628 -0.82 1.73 4.51
C ASN A 628 0.58 1.61 3.91
N LEU A 629 1.63 1.59 4.73
CA LEU A 629 3.02 1.47 4.27
C LEU A 629 3.30 0.10 3.65
N VAL A 630 2.71 -0.97 4.18
CA VAL A 630 2.81 -2.31 3.57
C VAL A 630 2.12 -2.32 2.20
N LEU A 631 0.90 -1.80 2.09
CA LEU A 631 0.19 -1.71 0.80
C LEU A 631 0.97 -0.89 -0.24
N LEU A 632 1.50 0.27 0.16
CA LEU A 632 2.33 1.10 -0.69
C LEU A 632 3.62 0.38 -1.11
N SER A 633 4.30 -0.28 -0.17
CA SER A 633 5.54 -1.01 -0.47
C SER A 633 5.28 -2.23 -1.38
N MET A 634 4.14 -2.93 -1.20
CA MET A 634 3.73 -3.99 -2.12
C MET A 634 3.52 -3.46 -3.54
N PHE A 635 2.90 -2.29 -3.68
CA PHE A 635 2.75 -1.64 -4.98
C PHE A 635 4.10 -1.25 -5.59
N TYR A 636 4.99 -0.60 -4.82
CA TYR A 636 6.30 -0.17 -5.33
C TYR A 636 7.19 -1.34 -5.78
N HIS A 637 7.12 -2.46 -5.08
CA HIS A 637 7.94 -3.66 -5.32
C HIS A 637 7.14 -4.79 -5.95
N TRP A 638 6.09 -4.48 -6.70
CA TRP A 638 5.20 -5.48 -7.27
C TRP A 638 5.91 -6.48 -8.20
N PRO A 639 6.80 -6.06 -9.14
CA PRO A 639 7.54 -7.02 -9.97
C PRO A 639 8.46 -7.94 -9.14
N GLN A 640 9.08 -7.42 -8.08
CA GLN A 640 9.89 -8.22 -7.15
C GLN A 640 9.02 -9.23 -6.39
N LEU A 641 7.81 -8.82 -5.98
CA LEU A 641 6.85 -9.69 -5.31
C LEU A 641 6.38 -10.83 -6.22
N LEU A 642 6.04 -10.54 -7.49
CA LEU A 642 5.68 -11.57 -8.47
C LEU A 642 6.82 -12.59 -8.64
N ARG A 643 8.07 -12.11 -8.79
CA ARG A 643 9.25 -12.98 -8.89
C ARG A 643 9.47 -13.82 -7.62
N TRP A 644 9.29 -13.25 -6.44
CA TRP A 644 9.44 -13.97 -5.17
C TRP A 644 8.37 -15.03 -4.94
N LEU A 645 7.16 -14.79 -5.43
CA LEU A 645 6.04 -15.71 -5.34
C LEU A 645 6.01 -16.72 -6.50
N ASP A 646 6.99 -16.67 -7.42
CA ASP A 646 7.04 -17.45 -8.66
C ASP A 646 5.74 -17.32 -9.48
N ILE A 647 5.16 -16.12 -9.48
CA ILE A 647 3.97 -15.78 -10.25
C ILE A 647 4.42 -15.09 -11.54
N GLU A 648 4.04 -15.67 -12.67
CA GLU A 648 4.32 -15.08 -13.98
C GLU A 648 3.57 -13.74 -14.14
N ALA A 649 4.30 -12.69 -14.54
CA ALA A 649 3.73 -11.37 -14.79
C ALA A 649 2.92 -11.38 -16.11
N THR A 650 1.75 -10.73 -16.08
CA THR A 650 0.82 -10.59 -17.20
C THR A 650 0.15 -9.23 -17.14
N SER A 651 -0.47 -8.79 -18.24
CA SER A 651 -1.26 -7.55 -18.29
C SER A 651 -2.43 -7.51 -17.28
N LYS A 652 -2.87 -8.67 -16.76
CA LYS A 652 -3.96 -8.76 -15.78
C LYS A 652 -3.50 -8.63 -14.33
N ASN A 653 -2.26 -9.00 -14.02
CA ASN A 653 -1.74 -9.01 -12.64
C ASN A 653 -0.62 -7.99 -12.39
N ASP A 654 -0.09 -7.32 -13.42
CA ASP A 654 0.91 -6.28 -13.28
C ASP A 654 0.26 -4.87 -13.34
N PRO A 655 0.28 -4.08 -12.24
CA PRO A 655 -0.23 -2.72 -12.24
C PRO A 655 0.58 -1.78 -13.14
N PHE A 656 1.80 -2.16 -13.54
CA PHE A 656 2.68 -1.40 -14.41
C PHE A 656 2.58 -1.80 -15.89
N HIS A 657 1.64 -2.67 -16.28
CA HIS A 657 1.54 -3.19 -17.65
C HIS A 657 1.43 -2.14 -18.76
N ARG A 658 1.03 -0.91 -18.45
CA ARG A 658 0.95 0.19 -19.42
C ARG A 658 2.27 0.94 -19.63
N LEU A 659 3.23 0.73 -18.74
CA LEU A 659 4.53 1.42 -18.69
C LEU A 659 5.65 0.61 -19.34
N VAL A 660 5.46 -0.70 -19.46
CA VAL A 660 6.45 -1.65 -19.96
C VAL A 660 6.56 -1.60 -21.49
N GLY A 661 7.77 -1.81 -22.01
CA GLY A 661 8.08 -1.87 -23.44
C GLY A 661 8.46 -0.55 -24.10
N TRP A 662 7.92 0.58 -23.65
CA TRP A 662 8.16 1.89 -24.27
C TRP A 662 9.63 2.36 -24.26
N PRO A 663 10.39 2.23 -23.15
CA PRO A 663 11.81 2.58 -23.15
C PRO A 663 12.61 1.78 -24.18
N GLN A 664 12.35 0.47 -24.27
CA GLN A 664 13.04 -0.43 -25.21
C GLN A 664 12.73 -0.08 -26.68
N LEU A 665 11.48 0.28 -26.98
CA LEU A 665 11.12 0.74 -28.32
C LEU A 665 11.76 2.10 -28.65
N GLY A 666 11.90 2.98 -27.66
CA GLY A 666 12.62 4.24 -27.81
C GLY A 666 14.10 4.03 -28.14
N GLU A 667 14.78 3.17 -27.38
CA GLU A 667 16.18 2.79 -27.63
C GLU A 667 16.39 2.19 -29.03
N GLN A 668 15.44 1.38 -29.51
CA GLN A 668 15.48 0.84 -30.87
C GLN A 668 15.20 1.89 -31.96
N LEU A 669 14.41 2.93 -31.63
CA LEU A 669 14.07 4.01 -32.56
C LEU A 669 15.22 5.01 -32.71
N THR A 670 16.01 5.28 -31.66
CA THR A 670 17.07 6.30 -31.67
C THR A 670 18.07 6.14 -32.82
N PRO A 671 18.64 4.96 -33.13
CA PRO A 671 19.56 4.79 -34.26
C PRO A 671 18.93 5.11 -35.62
N LEU A 672 17.63 4.84 -35.78
CA LEU A 672 16.90 5.20 -37.01
C LEU A 672 16.74 6.73 -37.11
N LEU A 673 16.45 7.42 -36.00
CA LEU A 673 16.39 8.88 -35.99
C LEU A 673 17.75 9.51 -36.32
N GLU A 674 18.85 8.95 -35.79
CA GLU A 674 20.21 9.41 -36.08
C GLU A 674 20.62 9.19 -37.54
N GLN A 675 20.11 8.13 -38.19
CA GLN A 675 20.33 7.87 -39.61
C GLN A 675 19.66 8.92 -40.52
N TYR A 676 18.56 9.53 -40.05
CA TYR A 676 17.78 10.55 -40.79
C TYR A 676 17.66 11.83 -39.96
N PRO A 677 18.75 12.58 -39.75
CA PRO A 677 18.76 13.71 -38.81
C PRO A 677 17.81 14.86 -39.19
N ASP A 678 17.52 15.02 -40.49
CA ASP A 678 16.59 16.04 -41.00
C ASP A 678 15.12 15.60 -40.97
N ALA A 679 14.85 14.34 -40.62
CA ALA A 679 13.50 13.80 -40.59
C ALA A 679 12.80 14.08 -39.25
N ILE A 680 11.54 14.49 -39.34
CA ILE A 680 10.70 14.78 -38.18
C ILE A 680 9.99 13.50 -37.73
N LEU A 681 9.97 13.22 -36.43
CA LEU A 681 9.22 12.08 -35.89
C LEU A 681 7.72 12.33 -36.07
N ALA A 682 7.01 11.40 -36.72
CA ALA A 682 5.61 11.54 -37.05
C ALA A 682 4.77 10.33 -36.63
N SER A 683 3.47 10.54 -36.34
CA SER A 683 2.55 9.44 -36.06
C SER A 683 1.07 9.80 -36.27
N ASP A 684 0.25 8.77 -36.51
CA ASP A 684 -1.20 8.79 -36.39
C ASP A 684 -1.72 8.56 -34.96
N SER A 685 -0.82 8.32 -34.01
CA SER A 685 -1.12 7.95 -32.63
C SER A 685 -0.47 8.93 -31.64
N ARG A 686 -1.29 9.47 -30.72
CA ARG A 686 -0.84 10.39 -29.67
C ARG A 686 -0.01 9.68 -28.59
N ASP A 687 -0.33 8.42 -28.31
CA ASP A 687 0.40 7.57 -27.37
C ASP A 687 1.81 7.27 -27.88
N ILE A 688 1.95 6.93 -29.17
CA ILE A 688 3.27 6.70 -29.78
C ILE A 688 4.11 7.98 -29.75
N ILE A 689 3.56 9.14 -30.13
CA ILE A 689 4.30 10.42 -30.06
C ILE A 689 4.71 10.73 -28.62
N ALA A 690 3.80 10.57 -27.65
CA ALA A 690 4.12 10.84 -26.25
C ALA A 690 5.30 9.98 -25.76
N TYR A 691 5.21 8.66 -25.93
CA TYR A 691 6.23 7.76 -25.41
C TYR A 691 7.53 7.78 -26.22
N LEU A 692 7.45 7.62 -27.54
CA LEU A 692 8.65 7.54 -28.38
C LEU A 692 9.27 8.91 -28.67
N GLY A 693 8.49 9.99 -28.59
CA GLY A 693 9.05 11.34 -28.56
C GLY A 693 9.95 11.54 -27.34
N PHE A 694 9.50 11.11 -26.16
CA PHE A 694 10.29 11.17 -24.94
C PHE A 694 11.51 10.23 -24.96
N TYR A 695 11.32 8.95 -25.22
CA TYR A 695 12.41 7.97 -25.12
C TYR A 695 13.36 7.98 -26.33
N GLY A 696 12.84 8.30 -27.53
CA GLY A 696 13.63 8.30 -28.75
C GLY A 696 14.31 9.64 -29.05
N LYS A 697 13.71 10.77 -28.65
CA LYS A 697 14.21 12.12 -28.91
C LYS A 697 13.98 13.08 -27.72
N PRO A 698 14.53 12.78 -26.53
CA PRO A 698 14.34 13.62 -25.34
C PRO A 698 14.81 15.06 -25.61
N GLY A 699 14.11 16.03 -25.03
CA GLY A 699 14.38 17.47 -25.15
C GLY A 699 13.84 18.11 -26.43
N SER A 700 13.40 17.32 -27.42
CA SER A 700 12.83 17.85 -28.68
C SER A 700 11.31 17.87 -28.64
N PHE A 701 10.72 18.86 -29.31
CA PHE A 701 9.29 18.91 -29.60
C PHE A 701 9.00 19.01 -31.12
N ASP A 702 10.00 18.63 -31.93
CA ASP A 702 9.92 18.64 -33.40
C ASP A 702 9.25 17.36 -33.88
N PHE A 703 7.93 17.30 -33.73
CA PHE A 703 7.11 16.17 -34.16
C PHE A 703 6.03 16.59 -35.16
N ALA A 704 5.43 15.59 -35.81
CA ALA A 704 4.31 15.78 -36.72
C ALA A 704 3.17 14.79 -36.46
N ARG A 705 1.93 15.28 -36.48
CA ARG A 705 0.73 14.51 -36.14
C ARG A 705 -0.15 14.35 -37.38
N TRP A 706 -0.43 13.10 -37.75
CA TRP A 706 -1.40 12.78 -38.80
C TRP A 706 -2.83 12.97 -38.32
N ASN A 707 -3.48 14.03 -38.78
CA ASN A 707 -4.90 14.27 -38.52
C ASN A 707 -5.56 14.93 -39.76
N PRO A 708 -6.26 14.16 -40.61
CA PRO A 708 -6.88 14.68 -41.83
C PRO A 708 -8.08 15.60 -41.55
N ASN A 709 -8.76 15.42 -40.40
CA ASN A 709 -9.92 16.23 -40.03
C ASN A 709 -9.51 17.37 -39.08
N GLU A 710 -9.27 18.55 -39.63
CA GLU A 710 -8.86 19.74 -38.85
C GLU A 710 -9.87 20.20 -37.81
N LYS A 711 -11.16 19.92 -38.04
CA LYS A 711 -12.21 20.31 -37.09
C LYS A 711 -12.22 19.40 -35.86
N ASN A 712 -11.55 18.25 -35.92
CA ASN A 712 -11.50 17.26 -34.84
C ASN A 712 -10.17 17.32 -34.09
N ILE A 713 -10.05 18.27 -33.15
CA ILE A 713 -8.86 18.42 -32.30
C ILE A 713 -9.06 17.60 -31.02
N ARG A 714 -8.36 16.46 -30.91
CA ARG A 714 -8.57 15.48 -29.81
C ARG A 714 -7.50 15.53 -28.72
N ASP A 715 -6.38 16.19 -29.00
CA ASP A 715 -5.24 16.34 -28.10
C ASP A 715 -4.35 17.53 -28.51
N TYR A 716 -3.30 17.77 -27.72
CA TYR A 716 -2.35 18.86 -27.89
C TYR A 716 -1.51 18.71 -29.15
N TYR A 717 -1.24 17.49 -29.60
CA TYR A 717 -0.49 17.25 -30.83
C TYR A 717 -1.36 17.56 -32.05
N ASP A 718 -2.64 17.21 -32.04
CA ASP A 718 -3.59 17.64 -33.07
C ASP A 718 -3.64 19.17 -33.16
N LEU A 719 -3.61 19.86 -32.00
CA LEU A 719 -3.64 21.33 -31.92
C LEU A 719 -2.36 22.00 -32.45
N LYS A 720 -1.18 21.47 -32.12
CA LYS A 720 0.11 22.15 -32.37
C LYS A 720 0.91 21.57 -33.52
N LEU A 721 0.77 20.29 -33.85
CA LEU A 721 1.75 19.55 -34.66
C LEU A 721 1.15 18.93 -35.94
N ASN A 722 -0.03 19.35 -36.38
CA ASN A 722 -0.68 18.75 -37.56
C ASN A 722 0.25 18.77 -38.81
N LEU A 723 0.37 17.62 -39.48
CA LEU A 723 1.16 17.42 -40.70
C LEU A 723 0.83 18.42 -41.83
N ARG A 724 -0.37 19.01 -41.85
CA ARG A 724 -0.75 20.02 -42.87
C ARG A 724 0.22 21.17 -42.97
N LYS A 725 0.90 21.55 -41.88
CA LYS A 725 1.91 22.61 -41.87
C LYS A 725 3.05 22.36 -42.88
N TRP A 726 3.24 21.11 -43.31
CA TRP A 726 4.29 20.68 -44.21
C TRP A 726 3.83 20.44 -45.66
N GLN A 727 2.58 20.75 -46.00
CA GLN A 727 2.03 20.51 -47.35
C GLN A 727 2.80 21.26 -48.47
N HIS A 728 3.46 22.37 -48.12
CA HIS A 728 4.24 23.18 -49.06
C HIS A 728 5.76 22.96 -48.90
N ALA A 729 6.18 21.91 -48.20
CA ALA A 729 7.58 21.55 -47.97
C ALA A 729 7.88 20.20 -48.64
N PRO A 730 8.10 20.14 -49.97
CA PRO A 730 8.26 18.89 -50.71
C PRO A 730 9.51 18.10 -50.31
N ASP A 731 10.51 18.77 -49.73
CA ASP A 731 11.73 18.15 -49.26
C ASP A 731 11.69 17.67 -47.81
N GLN A 732 10.63 18.00 -47.05
CA GLN A 732 10.54 17.58 -45.66
C GLN A 732 10.35 16.06 -45.58
N ALA A 733 11.23 15.42 -44.80
CA ALA A 733 11.20 14.01 -44.49
C ALA A 733 10.61 13.75 -43.10
N PHE A 734 10.09 12.55 -42.91
CA PHE A 734 9.49 12.09 -41.66
C PHE A 734 9.89 10.64 -41.36
N ILE A 735 10.15 10.37 -40.09
CA ILE A 735 10.16 9.02 -39.54
C ILE A 735 8.78 8.78 -38.95
N PHE A 736 7.94 8.07 -39.70
CA PHE A 736 6.55 7.81 -39.33
C PHE A 736 6.44 6.50 -38.56
N VAL A 737 5.99 6.58 -37.30
CA VAL A 737 5.84 5.42 -36.41
C VAL A 737 4.37 5.20 -36.10
N THR A 738 3.88 3.97 -36.24
CA THR A 738 2.48 3.62 -35.98
C THR A 738 2.33 2.15 -35.57
N LYS A 739 1.15 1.75 -35.05
CA LYS A 739 0.90 0.38 -34.58
C LYS A 739 0.79 -0.65 -35.70
N LYS A 740 0.51 -0.21 -36.94
CA LYS A 740 0.37 -1.08 -38.11
C LYS A 740 1.17 -0.50 -39.27
N PRO A 741 1.70 -1.32 -40.20
CA PRO A 741 2.35 -0.80 -41.39
C PRO A 741 1.53 0.29 -42.09
N VAL A 742 2.22 1.32 -42.58
CA VAL A 742 1.61 2.48 -43.25
C VAL A 742 0.79 2.01 -44.45
N GLY A 743 -0.53 2.20 -44.38
CA GLY A 743 -1.45 1.86 -45.44
C GLY A 743 -1.50 2.89 -46.56
N GLU A 744 -2.19 2.54 -47.65
CA GLU A 744 -2.31 3.37 -48.85
C GLU A 744 -2.95 4.74 -48.58
N ASN A 745 -3.85 4.81 -47.60
CA ASN A 745 -4.49 6.05 -47.14
C ASN A 745 -3.50 7.12 -46.66
N ILE A 746 -2.35 6.69 -46.11
CA ILE A 746 -1.27 7.57 -45.67
C ILE A 746 -0.20 7.66 -46.75
N SER A 747 0.30 6.53 -47.27
CA SER A 747 1.45 6.53 -48.20
C SER A 747 1.18 7.29 -49.50
N SER A 748 -0.04 7.24 -50.04
CA SER A 748 -0.42 7.98 -51.26
C SER A 748 -0.28 9.50 -51.11
N ARG A 749 -0.33 10.02 -49.87
CA ARG A 749 -0.16 11.43 -49.54
C ARG A 749 1.30 11.89 -49.44
N PHE A 750 2.26 11.02 -49.73
CA PHE A 750 3.67 11.38 -49.76
C PHE A 750 4.26 11.12 -51.14
N HIS A 751 5.29 11.88 -51.51
CA HIS A 751 6.04 11.65 -52.75
C HIS A 751 6.88 10.38 -52.66
N GLU A 752 7.44 10.11 -51.48
CA GLU A 752 8.24 8.93 -51.21
C GLU A 752 7.70 8.20 -49.97
N HIS A 753 7.64 6.88 -50.05
CA HIS A 753 7.37 6.00 -48.92
C HIS A 753 8.32 4.80 -48.98
N ARG A 754 9.04 4.55 -47.88
CA ARG A 754 9.88 3.37 -47.70
C ARG A 754 9.67 2.80 -46.31
N TYR A 755 9.25 1.55 -46.23
CA TYR A 755 9.26 0.81 -44.96
C TYR A 755 10.71 0.65 -44.48
N LEU A 756 10.97 0.96 -43.21
CA LEU A 756 12.31 0.88 -42.62
C LEU A 756 12.45 -0.35 -41.73
N ALA A 757 11.58 -0.51 -40.75
CA ALA A 757 11.69 -1.56 -39.75
C ALA A 757 10.37 -1.78 -38.98
N GLU A 758 10.27 -2.91 -38.30
CA GLU A 758 9.34 -3.15 -37.21
C GLU A 758 10.14 -3.22 -35.92
N LEU A 759 9.82 -2.34 -34.97
CA LEU A 759 10.43 -2.34 -33.65
C LEU A 759 9.57 -3.19 -32.73
N GLY A 760 10.19 -4.03 -31.92
CA GLY A 760 9.49 -5.03 -31.13
C GLY A 760 10.14 -5.27 -29.78
N THR A 761 9.31 -5.52 -28.76
CA THR A 761 9.80 -5.93 -27.45
C THR A 761 8.84 -6.91 -26.80
N GLN A 762 9.41 -7.94 -26.19
CA GLN A 762 8.65 -8.90 -25.40
C GLN A 762 8.31 -8.26 -24.04
N ILE A 763 7.02 -8.11 -23.75
CA ILE A 763 6.57 -7.48 -22.49
C ILE A 763 6.29 -8.54 -21.43
N TYR A 764 5.56 -9.58 -21.80
CA TYR A 764 5.30 -10.78 -20.99
C TYR A 764 5.57 -12.02 -21.84
N LYS A 765 5.63 -13.21 -21.25
CA LYS A 765 5.93 -14.46 -21.98
C LYS A 765 5.06 -14.69 -23.23
N ASN A 766 3.78 -14.31 -23.17
CA ASN A 766 2.81 -14.49 -24.24
C ASN A 766 2.31 -13.16 -24.84
N GLU A 767 2.96 -12.04 -24.52
CA GLU A 767 2.52 -10.71 -24.96
C GLU A 767 3.73 -9.87 -25.37
N ALA A 768 3.69 -9.37 -26.60
CA ALA A 768 4.73 -8.52 -27.17
C ALA A 768 4.09 -7.26 -27.75
N MET A 769 4.88 -6.18 -27.78
CA MET A 769 4.49 -4.91 -28.35
C MET A 769 5.34 -4.63 -29.57
N TYR A 770 4.69 -4.20 -30.64
CA TYR A 770 5.33 -3.86 -31.91
C TYR A 770 4.85 -2.51 -32.43
N VAL A 771 5.75 -1.80 -33.11
CA VAL A 771 5.43 -0.61 -33.90
C VAL A 771 6.14 -0.69 -35.25
N SER A 772 5.47 -0.24 -36.30
CA SER A 772 6.03 -0.14 -37.64
C SER A 772 6.63 1.24 -37.84
N VAL A 773 7.81 1.29 -38.49
CA VAL A 773 8.54 2.51 -38.80
C VAL A 773 8.73 2.62 -40.31
N SER A 774 8.30 3.75 -40.88
CA SER A 774 8.46 4.07 -42.29
C SER A 774 9.10 5.44 -42.47
N TYR A 775 9.91 5.58 -43.51
CA TYR A 775 10.36 6.86 -44.03
C TYR A 775 9.31 7.41 -45.01
N LEU A 776 8.90 8.65 -44.80
CA LEU A 776 7.97 9.37 -45.67
C LEU A 776 8.59 10.71 -46.07
N LYS A 777 8.51 11.11 -47.34
CA LYS A 777 9.03 12.41 -47.80
C LYS A 777 8.03 13.15 -48.68
N GLY A 778 7.94 14.45 -48.50
CA GLY A 778 7.17 15.36 -49.34
C GLY A 778 5.67 15.14 -49.20
N PHE A 779 5.09 15.67 -48.13
CA PHE A 779 3.66 15.56 -47.87
C PHE A 779 2.85 16.37 -48.90
N LYS A 780 1.98 15.72 -49.65
CA LYS A 780 1.15 16.30 -50.73
C LYS A 780 -0.09 17.04 -50.22
N GLY A 781 -0.37 16.95 -48.91
CA GLY A 781 -1.62 17.41 -48.31
C GLY A 781 -2.62 16.29 -48.08
N TYR A 782 -3.69 16.58 -47.34
CA TYR A 782 -4.81 15.67 -47.19
C TYR A 782 -5.72 15.72 -48.42
N GLU A 783 -6.58 14.71 -48.57
CA GLU A 783 -7.63 14.69 -49.59
C GLU A 783 -8.48 15.99 -49.50
N GLN A 784 -8.71 16.65 -50.63
CA GLN A 784 -9.69 17.74 -50.68
C GLN A 784 -11.08 17.10 -50.62
N HIS A 785 -11.78 17.29 -49.50
CA HIS A 785 -13.20 16.95 -49.37
C HIS A 785 -14.08 18.05 -49.93
#